data_AF-A0AAN7TW51-F1
#
_entry.id   AF-A0AAN7TW51-F1
#
_cell.length_a   1.000
_cell.length_b   1.000
_cell.length_c   1.000
_cell.angle_alpha   90.00
_cell.angle_beta   90.00
_cell.angle_gamma   90.00
#
_symmetry.space_group_name_H-M   'P 1'
#
loop_
_entity.id
_entity.type
_entity.pdbx_description
1 polymer ?
#
loop_
_entity_poly.entity_id
_entity_poly.type
_entity_poly.pdbx_seq_one_letter_code
_entity_poly.pdbx_strand_id
1 'polypeptide(L)'
;MKIIKRLLFSLLLLLLLILNEDIVVLVDGIQILLWSGGTWSGQGIDDWKMPNYLGQHVIKEKCPIDCVFLSQQQQHADADAILFEAQPFASWSYTFLKQPPQFPQKEVGQYYINFGYEHEKYFPISMHPGYQKHIDINNTFRGEDQVQVTFACSWGSGENGSINNFLKDPAKFEEKKGFVGFMSTNCDSGGAIYRTSYIKEMMKYTQVDAMGECLNNKKLNKKDFPHAVFEDLGDSLRIKELVLSKYKFSLAFENNNITDYVTEKVYTSLLSGSIPIYMGSPNIDEWVPKKSIIKTDDFKSPKDLVDYILYLSKNKTAYEEYFQWKKQPLPQSFIEKYNRCIFYGSDCRLCQYIDAQKKKLNNQSGFRSLFGEPYEDSKELRVLDINKETCISVKQDLKYVPPFNEKFTLMFWLILDDIRDEKPIITMDEHGLVVSVTQIWKRYYLRFCINGKCFLTDTPIANNEWRHIAISVGPSNLNSNTQSGHGSSGGGGGGFNSFSDSEQDDISENDSFESGSTTTKTRTIKTIQPTSTETTGSTLSTIKIFVDGLLDSTTTSFLNLQLSTGDIKIGCKKIVAKLDDLSIWRTNLDEKEIGEAMFKKYRGDEPSHLLYMTFNSIQIKDYSMNSQFTTIVPLNAVTETIGHKRLVLTVGE
;
A
#
# COMPACT_ATOMS: atom_id res chain seq x y z
N MET A 1 -5.70 56.63 35.01
CA MET A 1 -6.79 56.01 34.22
C MET A 1 -6.35 55.46 32.84
N LYS A 2 -5.68 56.24 31.97
CA LYS A 2 -5.19 55.74 30.66
C LYS A 2 -4.14 54.62 30.75
N ILE A 3 -3.26 54.67 31.76
CA ILE A 3 -2.22 53.65 32.00
C ILE A 3 -2.84 52.32 32.47
N ILE A 4 -3.84 52.38 33.34
CA ILE A 4 -4.58 51.20 33.84
C ILE A 4 -5.36 50.52 32.70
N LYS A 5 -5.98 51.30 31.79
CA LYS A 5 -6.64 50.74 30.60
C LYS A 5 -5.66 50.06 29.63
N ARG A 6 -4.44 50.59 29.47
CA ARG A 6 -3.40 49.94 28.65
C ARG A 6 -2.88 48.66 29.30
N LEU A 7 -2.66 48.65 30.61
CA LEU A 7 -2.27 47.45 31.35
C LEU A 7 -3.34 46.36 31.29
N LEU A 8 -4.62 46.70 31.46
CA LEU A 8 -5.74 45.76 31.33
C LEU A 8 -5.88 45.23 29.89
N PHE A 9 -5.69 46.06 28.87
CA PHE A 9 -5.74 45.62 27.48
C PHE A 9 -4.55 44.72 27.12
N SER A 10 -3.35 45.04 27.61
CA SER A 10 -2.17 44.19 27.46
C SER A 10 -2.29 42.88 28.23
N LEU A 11 -2.90 42.88 29.42
CA LEU A 11 -3.17 41.65 30.19
C LEU A 11 -4.23 40.78 29.50
N LEU A 12 -5.26 41.40 28.91
CA LEU A 12 -6.30 40.70 28.13
C LEU A 12 -5.73 40.14 26.82
N LEU A 13 -4.82 40.87 26.16
CA LEU A 13 -4.12 40.39 24.98
C LEU A 13 -3.14 39.27 25.32
N LEU A 14 -2.47 39.34 26.48
CA LEU A 14 -1.61 38.28 26.99
C LEU A 14 -2.44 37.05 27.38
N LEU A 15 -3.61 37.23 28.01
CA LEU A 15 -4.54 36.13 28.29
C LEU A 15 -5.09 35.52 27.00
N LEU A 16 -5.42 36.33 26.00
CA LEU A 16 -5.86 35.85 24.68
C LEU A 16 -4.73 35.15 23.91
N LEU A 17 -3.47 35.56 24.10
CA LEU A 17 -2.29 34.88 23.53
C LEU A 17 -1.95 33.57 24.27
N ILE A 18 -2.17 33.51 25.59
CA ILE A 18 -2.00 32.29 26.41
C ILE A 18 -3.17 31.30 26.17
N LEU A 19 -4.37 31.80 25.86
CA LEU A 19 -5.54 30.98 25.50
C LEU A 19 -5.56 30.58 24.02
N ASN A 20 -4.62 31.09 23.20
CA ASN A 20 -4.40 30.69 21.80
C ASN A 20 -3.19 29.78 21.63
N GLU A 21 -2.59 29.28 22.71
CA GLU A 21 -1.82 28.04 22.57
C GLU A 21 -2.82 26.99 22.12
N ASP A 22 -2.60 26.42 20.94
CA ASP A 22 -3.23 25.17 20.56
C ASP A 22 -3.00 24.22 21.74
N ILE A 23 -4.05 24.03 22.55
CA ILE A 23 -4.09 22.96 23.53
C ILE A 23 -3.98 21.73 22.65
N VAL A 24 -2.77 21.19 22.53
CA VAL A 24 -2.57 19.82 22.11
C VAL A 24 -3.25 19.01 23.20
N VAL A 25 -4.55 18.80 23.02
CA VAL A 25 -5.30 17.82 23.78
C VAL A 25 -4.57 16.52 23.47
N LEU A 26 -3.77 16.05 24.42
CA LEU A 26 -3.38 14.65 24.45
C LEU A 26 -4.69 13.89 24.50
N VAL A 27 -5.15 13.44 23.34
CA VAL A 27 -6.34 12.61 23.25
C VAL A 27 -5.93 11.28 23.89
N ASP A 28 -6.43 11.01 25.08
CA ASP A 28 -6.33 9.70 25.72
C ASP A 28 -7.15 8.70 24.87
N GLY A 29 -6.57 8.18 23.80
CA GLY A 29 -7.25 7.28 22.87
C GLY A 29 -6.37 6.84 21.69
N ILE A 30 -6.79 5.78 20.99
CA ILE A 30 -6.13 5.27 19.79
C ILE A 30 -6.33 6.25 18.63
N GLN A 31 -5.24 6.72 18.03
CA GLN A 31 -5.32 7.62 16.88
C GLN A 31 -5.02 6.87 15.58
N ILE A 32 -5.97 6.83 14.65
CA ILE A 32 -5.79 6.18 13.34
C ILE A 32 -5.84 7.24 12.25
N LEU A 33 -4.71 7.52 11.60
CA LEU A 33 -4.67 8.44 10.46
C LEU A 33 -5.06 7.74 9.17
N LEU A 34 -5.92 8.39 8.41
CA LEU A 34 -6.28 8.02 7.05
C LEU A 34 -5.32 8.70 6.09
N TRP A 35 -4.41 7.92 5.53
CA TRP A 35 -3.37 8.46 4.67
C TRP A 35 -3.88 8.70 3.24
N SER A 36 -4.68 7.77 2.74
CA SER A 36 -5.37 7.86 1.46
C SER A 36 -6.83 7.45 1.64
N GLY A 37 -7.73 8.24 1.07
CA GLY A 37 -9.18 8.00 1.17
C GLY A 37 -9.86 8.77 2.30
N GLY A 38 -11.15 8.52 2.48
CA GLY A 38 -11.93 8.99 3.61
C GLY A 38 -12.51 7.80 4.36
N THR A 39 -12.62 7.85 5.69
CA THR A 39 -13.39 6.83 6.41
C THR A 39 -14.85 7.19 6.36
N TRP A 40 -15.60 6.39 5.61
CA TRP A 40 -17.04 6.47 5.49
C TRP A 40 -17.74 5.85 6.72
N SER A 41 -17.00 5.26 7.67
CA SER A 41 -17.50 4.37 8.72
C SER A 41 -17.95 5.07 10.02
N GLY A 42 -17.82 6.39 10.13
CA GLY A 42 -18.09 7.14 11.37
C GLY A 42 -17.00 6.92 12.42
N GLN A 43 -16.73 7.93 13.26
CA GLN A 43 -15.60 7.93 14.19
C GLN A 43 -16.08 7.62 15.62
N GLY A 44 -15.44 6.64 16.28
CA GLY A 44 -15.89 5.98 17.52
C GLY A 44 -15.76 6.77 18.82
N ILE A 45 -16.00 8.09 18.80
CA ILE A 45 -15.82 8.97 19.97
C ILE A 45 -17.08 9.00 20.84
N ASP A 46 -18.26 8.97 20.22
CA ASP A 46 -19.58 9.01 20.86
C ASP A 46 -20.59 8.14 20.12
N ASP A 47 -21.74 7.89 20.74
CA ASP A 47 -22.91 7.38 20.04
C ASP A 47 -23.25 8.35 18.90
N TRP A 48 -22.94 7.94 17.67
CA TRP A 48 -23.08 8.81 16.51
C TRP A 48 -24.24 8.35 15.64
N LYS A 49 -25.11 9.29 15.30
CA LYS A 49 -26.19 9.08 14.32
C LYS A 49 -25.63 9.21 12.93
N MET A 50 -25.54 8.09 12.21
CA MET A 50 -25.20 8.10 10.79
C MET A 50 -26.43 7.75 9.95
N PRO A 51 -26.63 8.39 8.79
CA PRO A 51 -27.56 7.87 7.81
C PRO A 51 -27.01 6.52 7.32
N ASN A 52 -27.85 5.48 7.35
CA ASN A 52 -27.58 4.32 6.50
C ASN A 52 -27.87 4.69 5.04
N TYR A 53 -27.58 3.76 4.14
CA TYR A 53 -27.87 3.92 2.72
C TYR A 53 -29.37 4.05 2.40
N LEU A 54 -30.29 3.84 3.34
CA LEU A 54 -31.70 4.17 3.13
C LEU A 54 -32.06 5.61 3.55
N GLY A 55 -31.08 6.43 3.93
CA GLY A 55 -31.29 7.76 4.50
C GLY A 55 -31.87 7.73 5.92
N GLN A 56 -31.92 6.57 6.57
CA GLN A 56 -32.41 6.40 7.92
C GLN A 56 -31.30 6.63 8.92
N HIS A 57 -31.59 7.28 10.04
CA HIS A 57 -30.60 7.44 11.11
C HIS A 57 -30.48 6.16 11.94
N VAL A 58 -29.31 5.54 11.88
CA VAL A 58 -28.92 4.43 12.76
C VAL A 58 -28.01 4.98 13.85
N ILE A 59 -28.22 4.54 15.08
CA ILE A 59 -27.31 4.82 16.19
C ILE A 59 -26.23 3.75 16.17
N LYS A 60 -25.01 4.17 15.91
CA LYS A 60 -23.84 3.32 16.13
C LYS A 60 -23.37 3.51 17.55
N GLU A 61 -23.29 2.41 18.30
CA GLU A 61 -22.80 2.44 19.67
C GLU A 61 -21.34 2.89 19.71
N LYS A 62 -21.00 3.70 20.72
CA LYS A 62 -19.61 4.11 20.99
C LYS A 62 -18.71 2.88 21.13
N CYS A 63 -17.52 2.94 20.53
CA CYS A 63 -16.53 1.88 20.70
C CYS A 63 -16.06 1.81 22.17
N PRO A 64 -15.89 0.61 22.78
CA PRO A 64 -15.39 0.50 24.16
C PRO A 64 -13.96 1.03 24.35
N ILE A 65 -13.23 1.24 23.26
CA ILE A 65 -11.91 1.84 23.23
C ILE A 65 -12.06 3.25 22.67
N ASP A 66 -11.60 4.26 23.40
CA ASP A 66 -11.54 5.63 22.89
C ASP A 66 -10.61 5.66 21.67
N CYS A 67 -11.19 5.97 20.51
CA CYS A 67 -10.51 5.89 19.23
C CYS A 67 -10.91 7.05 18.33
N VAL A 68 -9.93 7.72 17.72
CA VAL A 68 -10.10 8.89 16.87
C VAL A 68 -9.50 8.61 15.50
N PHE A 69 -10.27 8.91 14.44
CA PHE A 69 -9.77 8.83 13.08
C PHE A 69 -9.36 10.22 12.59
N LEU A 70 -8.10 10.36 12.22
CA LEU A 70 -7.52 11.60 11.71
C LEU A 70 -7.58 11.60 10.18
N SER A 71 -7.66 12.77 9.57
CA SER A 71 -7.67 12.93 8.10
C SER A 71 -6.59 13.87 7.58
N GLN A 72 -5.88 14.58 8.46
CA GLN A 72 -4.81 15.50 8.05
C GLN A 72 -3.47 14.75 8.06
N GLN A 73 -2.87 14.56 6.89
CA GLN A 73 -1.61 13.83 6.73
C GLN A 73 -0.46 14.40 7.58
N GLN A 74 -0.52 15.69 7.93
CA GLN A 74 0.45 16.34 8.81
C GLN A 74 0.46 15.73 10.22
N GLN A 75 -0.63 15.10 10.64
CA GLN A 75 -0.77 14.45 11.96
C GLN A 75 -0.26 13.01 11.96
N HIS A 76 0.45 12.55 10.91
CA HIS A 76 0.92 11.17 10.86
C HIS A 76 1.85 10.82 12.01
N ALA A 77 2.67 11.75 12.49
CA ALA A 77 3.54 11.49 13.63
C ALA A 77 2.76 11.29 14.96
N ASP A 78 1.55 11.84 15.05
CA ASP A 78 0.66 11.70 16.23
C ASP A 78 -0.17 10.42 16.22
N ALA A 79 -0.27 9.75 15.07
CA ALA A 79 -1.13 8.60 14.90
C ALA A 79 -0.50 7.32 15.46
N ASP A 80 -1.30 6.49 16.12
CA ASP A 80 -0.94 5.14 16.53
C ASP A 80 -0.98 4.14 15.38
N ALA A 81 -1.76 4.44 14.35
CA ALA A 81 -1.75 3.67 13.14
C ALA A 81 -2.07 4.56 11.94
N ILE A 82 -1.57 4.16 10.79
CA ILE A 82 -1.82 4.81 9.51
C ILE A 82 -2.49 3.79 8.60
N LEU A 83 -3.69 4.11 8.16
CA LEU A 83 -4.50 3.29 7.29
C LEU A 83 -4.34 3.78 5.86
N PHE A 84 -3.93 2.85 5.01
CA PHE A 84 -3.74 3.02 3.58
C PHE A 84 -4.88 2.31 2.86
N GLU A 85 -5.76 3.07 2.22
CA GLU A 85 -6.73 2.51 1.28
C GLU A 85 -6.01 2.25 -0.04
N ALA A 86 -6.07 1.02 -0.54
CA ALA A 86 -5.39 0.61 -1.78
C ALA A 86 -6.00 1.28 -3.02
N GLN A 87 -7.31 1.57 -3.01
CA GLN A 87 -8.04 2.04 -4.20
C GLN A 87 -7.58 3.41 -4.73
N PRO A 88 -7.32 4.44 -3.89
CA PRO A 88 -6.78 5.72 -4.36
C PRO A 88 -5.39 5.65 -4.99
N PHE A 89 -4.55 4.66 -4.65
CA PHE A 89 -3.18 4.57 -5.15
C PHE A 89 -3.05 3.92 -6.53
N ALA A 90 -4.09 3.22 -6.97
CA ALA A 90 -4.08 2.48 -8.21
C ALA A 90 -5.46 2.62 -8.86
N SER A 91 -5.57 3.48 -9.87
CA SER A 91 -6.72 3.49 -10.78
C SER A 91 -6.80 2.14 -11.49
N TRP A 92 -7.58 1.20 -10.93
CA TRP A 92 -7.98 -0.09 -11.53
C TRP A 92 -6.87 -0.83 -12.31
N SER A 93 -5.60 -0.81 -11.87
CA SER A 93 -4.46 -1.38 -12.63
C SER A 93 -3.11 -1.29 -11.89
N TYR A 94 -2.02 -1.64 -12.57
CA TYR A 94 -0.62 -1.51 -12.12
C TYR A 94 -0.05 -0.08 -12.26
N THR A 95 -0.89 0.95 -12.33
CA THR A 95 -0.44 2.36 -12.45
C THR A 95 0.46 2.81 -11.31
N PHE A 96 0.30 2.22 -10.12
CA PHE A 96 1.17 2.45 -8.96
C PHE A 96 2.65 2.11 -9.22
N LEU A 97 2.97 1.26 -10.21
CA LEU A 97 4.37 1.00 -10.58
C LEU A 97 5.06 2.21 -11.21
N LYS A 98 4.29 3.15 -11.80
CA LYS A 98 4.82 4.39 -12.37
C LYS A 98 4.97 5.49 -11.31
N GLN A 99 4.12 5.46 -10.30
CA GLN A 99 4.10 6.42 -9.19
C GLN A 99 3.82 5.62 -7.91
N PRO A 100 4.87 5.05 -7.29
CA PRO A 100 4.70 4.24 -6.10
C PRO A 100 4.07 5.07 -4.97
N PRO A 101 3.24 4.46 -4.10
CA PRO A 101 2.66 5.16 -2.95
C PRO A 101 3.78 5.73 -2.08
N GLN A 102 3.68 7.01 -1.76
CA GLN A 102 4.58 7.61 -0.78
C GLN A 102 4.03 7.28 0.60
N PHE A 103 4.80 6.51 1.38
CA PHE A 103 4.51 6.25 2.77
C PHE A 103 5.13 7.37 3.61
N PRO A 104 4.47 7.82 4.69
CA PRO A 104 5.11 8.70 5.64
C PRO A 104 6.29 7.99 6.29
N GLN A 105 7.03 8.74 7.09
CA GLN A 105 7.94 8.12 8.03
C GLN A 105 7.12 7.36 9.09
N LYS A 106 7.49 6.11 9.36
CA LYS A 106 6.80 5.26 10.34
C LYS A 106 7.33 5.54 11.74
N GLU A 107 6.42 5.95 12.62
CA GLU A 107 6.74 6.12 14.04
C GLU A 107 6.77 4.77 14.77
N VAL A 108 7.20 4.80 16.02
CA VAL A 108 7.47 3.55 16.74
C VAL A 108 6.28 3.10 17.52
N GLY A 109 5.96 1.81 17.36
CA GLY A 109 4.68 1.31 17.81
C GLY A 109 3.52 1.82 16.95
N GLN A 110 3.81 2.59 15.90
CA GLN A 110 2.85 2.96 14.88
C GLN A 110 2.67 1.80 13.91
N TYR A 111 1.42 1.48 13.59
CA TYR A 111 1.07 0.41 12.68
C TYR A 111 0.66 0.94 11.31
N TYR A 112 1.11 0.30 10.24
CA TYR A 112 0.60 0.53 8.90
C TYR A 112 -0.45 -0.53 8.57
N ILE A 113 -1.62 -0.06 8.17
CA ILE A 113 -2.79 -0.90 7.91
C ILE A 113 -3.08 -0.86 6.42
N ASN A 114 -3.12 -2.05 5.81
CA ASN A 114 -3.66 -2.20 4.47
C ASN A 114 -5.16 -2.36 4.60
N PHE A 115 -5.89 -1.37 4.12
CA PHE A 115 -7.34 -1.40 4.09
C PHE A 115 -7.83 -1.54 2.66
N GLY A 116 -8.77 -2.44 2.47
CA GLY A 116 -9.39 -2.65 1.18
C GLY A 116 -10.48 -3.70 1.25
N TYR A 117 -11.55 -3.49 0.51
CA TYR A 117 -12.67 -4.42 0.45
C TYR A 117 -12.85 -5.01 -0.95
N GLU A 118 -11.98 -4.61 -1.89
CA GLU A 118 -11.90 -5.13 -3.24
C GLU A 118 -10.69 -6.03 -3.41
N HIS A 119 -10.79 -7.00 -4.32
CA HIS A 119 -9.74 -7.99 -4.53
C HIS A 119 -8.61 -7.48 -5.43
N GLU A 120 -7.46 -8.14 -5.31
CA GLU A 120 -6.20 -7.84 -5.98
C GLU A 120 -6.27 -7.85 -7.51
N LYS A 121 -7.24 -8.54 -8.13
CA LYS A 121 -7.41 -8.43 -9.60
C LYS A 121 -7.86 -7.04 -10.06
N TYR A 122 -8.52 -6.26 -9.19
CA TYR A 122 -8.85 -4.86 -9.45
C TYR A 122 -7.80 -3.92 -8.88
N PHE A 123 -7.28 -4.24 -7.69
CA PHE A 123 -6.28 -3.42 -7.00
C PHE A 123 -5.03 -4.26 -6.67
N PRO A 124 -4.16 -4.54 -7.65
CA PRO A 124 -3.02 -5.44 -7.44
C PRO A 124 -2.05 -5.00 -6.34
N ILE A 125 -2.02 -3.69 -6.07
CA ILE A 125 -1.17 -3.10 -5.04
C ILE A 125 -1.43 -3.70 -3.64
N SER A 126 -2.68 -4.04 -3.32
CA SER A 126 -3.06 -4.54 -2.01
C SER A 126 -2.36 -5.86 -1.65
N MET A 127 -1.92 -6.63 -2.64
CA MET A 127 -1.18 -7.89 -2.46
C MET A 127 0.24 -7.84 -3.05
N HIS A 128 0.69 -6.68 -3.52
CA HIS A 128 2.02 -6.55 -4.12
C HIS A 128 3.10 -6.75 -3.05
N PRO A 129 4.12 -7.61 -3.25
CA PRO A 129 5.11 -7.91 -2.23
C PRO A 129 5.85 -6.68 -1.68
N GLY A 130 6.15 -5.71 -2.55
CA GLY A 130 6.75 -4.44 -2.15
C GLY A 130 5.85 -3.64 -1.22
N TYR A 131 4.55 -3.58 -1.50
CA TYR A 131 3.59 -2.85 -0.65
C TYR A 131 3.36 -3.58 0.67
N GLN A 132 3.11 -4.89 0.62
CA GLN A 132 2.83 -5.74 1.78
C GLN A 132 3.98 -5.79 2.80
N LYS A 133 5.24 -5.57 2.38
CA LYS A 133 6.39 -5.48 3.30
C LYS A 133 6.32 -4.33 4.30
N HIS A 134 5.50 -3.31 4.05
CA HIS A 134 5.35 -2.13 4.93
C HIS A 134 4.14 -2.22 5.83
N ILE A 135 3.22 -3.11 5.49
CA ILE A 135 1.96 -3.31 6.18
C ILE A 135 2.18 -4.25 7.36
N ASP A 136 1.76 -3.82 8.54
CA ASP A 136 1.76 -4.68 9.74
C ASP A 136 0.42 -5.40 9.92
N ILE A 137 -0.66 -4.77 9.46
CA ILE A 137 -2.03 -5.20 9.70
C ILE A 137 -2.77 -5.22 8.36
N ASN A 138 -3.24 -6.39 7.94
CA ASN A 138 -4.24 -6.45 6.88
C ASN A 138 -5.63 -6.29 7.49
N ASN A 139 -6.35 -5.30 6.99
CA ASN A 139 -7.74 -5.02 7.29
C ASN A 139 -8.58 -5.13 6.01
N THR A 140 -8.66 -6.34 5.46
CA THR A 140 -9.37 -6.61 4.20
C THR A 140 -10.45 -7.69 4.36
N PHE A 141 -11.08 -8.11 3.26
CA PHE A 141 -12.14 -9.12 3.29
C PHE A 141 -11.64 -10.54 3.59
N ARG A 142 -10.34 -10.79 3.50
CA ARG A 142 -9.75 -12.13 3.66
C ARG A 142 -9.95 -12.67 5.08
N GLY A 143 -10.22 -13.97 5.19
CA GLY A 143 -10.46 -14.63 6.48
C GLY A 143 -9.21 -14.78 7.33
N GLU A 144 -8.04 -14.79 6.71
CA GLU A 144 -6.73 -14.89 7.38
C GLU A 144 -6.19 -13.56 7.90
N ASP A 145 -6.84 -12.44 7.53
CA ASP A 145 -6.42 -11.11 7.94
C ASP A 145 -6.61 -10.87 9.43
N GLN A 146 -5.69 -10.10 10.01
CA GLN A 146 -5.73 -9.70 11.41
C GLN A 146 -7.07 -9.04 11.79
N VAL A 147 -7.60 -8.22 10.88
CA VAL A 147 -8.91 -7.56 11.05
C VAL A 147 -9.75 -7.76 9.79
N GLN A 148 -10.51 -8.85 9.71
CA GLN A 148 -11.40 -9.07 8.56
C GLN A 148 -12.57 -8.05 8.52
N VAL A 149 -12.83 -7.48 7.34
CA VAL A 149 -14.03 -6.68 7.02
C VAL A 149 -15.05 -7.50 6.22
N THR A 150 -16.33 -7.16 6.31
CA THR A 150 -17.40 -7.85 5.54
C THR A 150 -18.42 -6.88 4.95
N PHE A 151 -19.24 -7.40 4.04
CA PHE A 151 -20.46 -6.76 3.54
C PHE A 151 -21.75 -7.48 3.96
N ALA A 152 -21.71 -8.26 5.04
CA ALA A 152 -22.86 -9.03 5.52
C ALA A 152 -24.10 -8.18 5.85
N CYS A 153 -23.91 -6.87 6.04
CA CYS A 153 -25.01 -5.93 6.22
C CYS A 153 -25.58 -5.34 4.92
N SER A 154 -25.17 -5.80 3.73
CA SER A 154 -25.64 -5.31 2.43
C SER A 154 -25.52 -3.79 2.28
N TRP A 155 -24.31 -3.24 2.48
CA TRP A 155 -24.08 -1.78 2.61
C TRP A 155 -24.98 -1.11 3.65
N GLY A 156 -25.30 -1.80 4.74
CA GLY A 156 -26.19 -1.29 5.77
C GLY A 156 -27.63 -0.97 5.30
N SER A 157 -28.10 -1.57 4.21
CA SER A 157 -29.41 -1.30 3.60
C SER A 157 -30.60 -1.88 4.36
N GLY A 158 -30.40 -2.51 5.53
CA GLY A 158 -31.51 -2.99 6.36
C GLY A 158 -32.19 -1.84 7.10
N GLU A 159 -33.51 -1.90 7.25
CA GLU A 159 -34.26 -0.93 8.07
C GLU A 159 -33.67 -0.82 9.47
N ASN A 160 -33.36 0.42 9.89
CA ASN A 160 -32.72 0.75 11.17
C ASN A 160 -31.40 0.00 11.44
N GLY A 161 -30.77 -0.57 10.41
CA GLY A 161 -29.59 -1.41 10.57
C GLY A 161 -29.78 -2.65 11.43
N SER A 162 -31.01 -3.16 11.53
CA SER A 162 -31.28 -4.37 12.32
C SER A 162 -30.93 -5.63 11.54
N ILE A 163 -30.19 -6.55 12.15
CA ILE A 163 -29.95 -7.89 11.57
C ILE A 163 -31.25 -8.69 11.40
N ASN A 164 -32.29 -8.39 12.19
CA ASN A 164 -33.58 -9.07 12.11
C ASN A 164 -34.32 -8.80 10.79
N ASN A 165 -33.89 -7.83 9.98
CA ASN A 165 -34.41 -7.66 8.62
C ASN A 165 -34.27 -8.93 7.77
N PHE A 166 -33.23 -9.76 8.00
CA PHE A 166 -33.08 -11.03 7.31
C PHE A 166 -34.17 -12.05 7.65
N LEU A 167 -34.86 -11.91 8.79
CA LEU A 167 -35.93 -12.80 9.24
C LEU A 167 -37.32 -12.38 8.73
N LYS A 168 -37.45 -11.24 8.03
CA LYS A 168 -38.72 -10.81 7.42
C LYS A 168 -39.23 -11.87 6.43
N ASP A 169 -40.52 -12.19 6.54
CA ASP A 169 -41.18 -13.12 5.64
C ASP A 169 -41.14 -12.63 4.19
N PRO A 170 -40.84 -13.50 3.21
CA PRO A 170 -40.87 -13.13 1.80
C PRO A 170 -42.31 -12.96 1.29
N ALA A 171 -42.48 -12.27 0.16
CA ALA A 171 -43.73 -12.28 -0.58
C ALA A 171 -44.16 -13.72 -0.92
N LYS A 172 -45.48 -13.97 -0.98
CA LYS A 172 -46.00 -15.33 -1.18
C LYS A 172 -45.57 -15.91 -2.53
N PHE A 173 -45.47 -17.23 -2.60
CA PHE A 173 -45.07 -17.95 -3.82
C PHE A 173 -45.88 -17.54 -5.06
N GLU A 174 -47.18 -17.28 -4.91
CA GLU A 174 -48.12 -16.92 -5.98
C GLU A 174 -48.02 -15.44 -6.39
N GLU A 175 -47.51 -14.58 -5.51
CA GLU A 175 -47.35 -13.13 -5.72
C GLU A 175 -46.08 -12.82 -6.52
N LYS A 176 -45.06 -13.68 -6.43
CA LYS A 176 -43.80 -13.56 -7.19
C LYS A 176 -44.00 -13.88 -8.67
N LYS A 177 -44.18 -12.83 -9.48
CA LYS A 177 -44.41 -12.93 -10.94
C LYS A 177 -43.11 -13.03 -11.75
N GLY A 178 -42.01 -12.48 -11.26
CA GLY A 178 -40.72 -12.58 -11.91
C GLY A 178 -40.09 -13.97 -11.71
N PHE A 179 -39.45 -14.52 -12.74
CA PHE A 179 -38.79 -15.82 -12.62
C PHE A 179 -37.35 -15.66 -12.08
N VAL A 180 -36.44 -15.16 -12.91
CA VAL A 180 -35.04 -14.87 -12.54
C VAL A 180 -34.74 -13.39 -12.80
N GLY A 181 -34.28 -12.67 -11.77
CA GLY A 181 -33.88 -11.25 -11.87
C GLY A 181 -32.37 -11.07 -11.75
N PHE A 182 -31.80 -10.12 -12.50
CA PHE A 182 -30.39 -9.75 -12.43
C PHE A 182 -30.20 -8.23 -12.54
N MET A 183 -29.31 -7.67 -11.70
CA MET A 183 -29.00 -6.23 -11.69
C MET A 183 -27.51 -6.01 -11.42
N SER A 184 -26.78 -5.52 -12.42
CA SER A 184 -25.36 -5.14 -12.33
C SER A 184 -24.99 -4.09 -13.38
N THR A 185 -23.95 -3.30 -13.10
CA THR A 185 -23.41 -2.24 -13.99
C THR A 185 -22.03 -2.57 -14.57
N ASN A 186 -21.15 -3.22 -13.80
CA ASN A 186 -19.87 -3.70 -14.31
C ASN A 186 -20.07 -4.97 -15.14
N CYS A 187 -19.85 -4.93 -16.46
CA CYS A 187 -20.23 -6.02 -17.37
C CYS A 187 -19.06 -6.89 -17.85
N ASP A 188 -17.88 -6.31 -17.92
CA ASP A 188 -16.72 -6.85 -18.62
C ASP A 188 -15.38 -6.60 -17.89
N SER A 189 -15.35 -5.76 -16.85
CA SER A 189 -14.11 -5.47 -16.12
C SER A 189 -13.79 -6.57 -15.11
N GLY A 190 -12.52 -6.96 -15.01
CA GLY A 190 -12.09 -8.05 -14.11
C GLY A 190 -12.77 -9.37 -14.45
N GLY A 191 -13.26 -10.11 -13.45
CA GLY A 191 -13.97 -11.37 -13.70
C GLY A 191 -15.43 -11.23 -14.15
N ALA A 192 -15.97 -10.02 -14.24
CA ALA A 192 -17.36 -9.78 -14.63
C ALA A 192 -17.68 -10.34 -16.03
N ILE A 193 -16.67 -10.47 -16.90
CA ILE A 193 -16.80 -11.10 -18.23
C ILE A 193 -17.25 -12.58 -18.14
N TYR A 194 -16.69 -13.35 -17.20
CA TYR A 194 -17.03 -14.78 -17.02
C TYR A 194 -18.44 -14.92 -16.45
N ARG A 195 -18.78 -14.08 -15.47
CA ARG A 195 -20.12 -13.96 -14.92
C ARG A 195 -21.16 -13.67 -16.01
N THR A 196 -20.92 -12.64 -16.82
CA THR A 196 -21.83 -12.25 -17.92
C THR A 196 -21.96 -13.37 -18.96
N SER A 197 -20.88 -14.10 -19.24
CA SER A 197 -20.89 -15.25 -20.15
C SER A 197 -21.74 -16.41 -19.62
N TYR A 198 -21.63 -16.73 -18.33
CA TYR A 198 -22.47 -17.74 -17.70
C TYR A 198 -23.96 -17.37 -17.77
N ILE A 199 -24.30 -16.10 -17.54
CA ILE A 199 -25.69 -15.62 -17.64
C ILE A 199 -26.22 -15.74 -19.07
N LYS A 200 -25.40 -15.39 -20.08
CA LYS A 200 -25.78 -15.58 -21.50
C LYS A 200 -26.03 -17.04 -21.85
N GLU A 201 -25.25 -17.97 -21.29
CA GLU A 201 -25.49 -19.40 -21.46
C GLU A 201 -26.81 -19.83 -20.81
N MET A 202 -27.05 -19.38 -19.58
CA MET A 202 -28.29 -19.65 -18.85
C MET A 202 -29.53 -19.11 -19.58
N MET A 203 -29.42 -17.95 -20.24
CA MET A 203 -30.48 -17.33 -21.03
C MET A 203 -30.95 -18.17 -22.23
N LYS A 204 -30.16 -19.16 -22.68
CA LYS A 204 -30.59 -20.10 -23.73
C LYS A 204 -31.69 -21.05 -23.25
N TYR A 205 -31.77 -21.28 -21.94
CA TYR A 205 -32.66 -22.29 -21.34
C TYR A 205 -33.78 -21.67 -20.50
N THR A 206 -33.64 -20.41 -20.07
CA THR A 206 -34.67 -19.70 -19.32
C THR A 206 -34.63 -18.19 -19.59
N GLN A 207 -35.76 -17.51 -19.41
CA GLN A 207 -35.78 -16.06 -19.31
C GLN A 207 -35.05 -15.59 -18.05
N VAL A 208 -34.10 -14.67 -18.25
CA VAL A 208 -33.44 -13.91 -17.19
C VAL A 208 -33.72 -12.43 -17.46
N ASP A 209 -34.36 -11.77 -16.51
CA ASP A 209 -34.66 -10.35 -16.60
C ASP A 209 -33.47 -9.55 -16.06
N ALA A 210 -32.65 -9.05 -16.98
CA ALA A 210 -31.49 -8.22 -16.69
C ALA A 210 -31.88 -6.73 -16.72
N MET A 211 -31.90 -6.12 -15.55
CA MET A 211 -32.44 -4.77 -15.30
C MET A 211 -31.37 -3.73 -14.94
N GLY A 212 -30.08 -4.12 -14.94
CA GLY A 212 -28.95 -3.20 -14.83
C GLY A 212 -28.43 -2.76 -16.20
N GLU A 213 -27.23 -2.17 -16.25
CA GLU A 213 -26.56 -1.81 -17.51
C GLU A 213 -26.08 -3.04 -18.28
N CYS A 214 -25.75 -4.11 -17.56
CA CYS A 214 -25.32 -5.37 -18.18
C CYS A 214 -26.50 -6.14 -18.75
N LEU A 215 -26.38 -6.55 -20.03
CA LEU A 215 -27.38 -7.26 -20.85
C LEU A 215 -28.67 -6.45 -21.10
N ASN A 216 -29.20 -5.78 -20.07
CA ASN A 216 -30.19 -4.71 -20.14
C ASN A 216 -31.42 -5.03 -21.01
N ASN A 217 -31.92 -6.26 -20.91
CA ASN A 217 -33.02 -6.77 -21.71
C ASN A 217 -34.41 -6.44 -21.10
N LYS A 218 -34.47 -5.94 -19.87
CA LYS A 218 -35.71 -5.49 -19.22
C LYS A 218 -35.50 -4.14 -18.54
N LYS A 219 -36.29 -3.15 -18.93
CA LYS A 219 -36.25 -1.81 -18.32
C LYS A 219 -37.10 -1.76 -17.05
N LEU A 220 -36.63 -1.04 -16.05
CA LEU A 220 -37.44 -0.64 -14.90
C LEU A 220 -38.48 0.40 -15.34
N ASN A 221 -39.65 0.37 -14.72
CA ASN A 221 -40.72 1.29 -15.03
C ASN A 221 -40.39 2.69 -14.51
N LYS A 222 -40.25 3.67 -15.42
CA LYS A 222 -39.95 5.06 -15.07
C LYS A 222 -40.98 5.70 -14.13
N LYS A 223 -42.23 5.20 -14.09
CA LYS A 223 -43.23 5.68 -13.14
C LYS A 223 -42.93 5.25 -11.70
N ASP A 224 -42.36 4.05 -11.54
CA ASP A 224 -42.01 3.49 -10.23
C ASP A 224 -40.62 3.97 -9.78
N PHE A 225 -39.75 4.32 -10.74
CA PHE A 225 -38.37 4.76 -10.54
C PHE A 225 -38.04 5.94 -11.46
N PRO A 226 -38.40 7.18 -11.08
CA PRO A 226 -38.32 8.36 -11.96
C PRO A 226 -36.90 8.93 -12.13
N HIS A 227 -35.95 8.57 -11.25
CA HIS A 227 -34.56 9.00 -11.30
C HIS A 227 -33.63 7.86 -11.72
N ALA A 228 -32.38 8.18 -12.07
CA ALA A 228 -31.44 7.13 -12.44
C ALA A 228 -31.11 6.30 -11.20
N VAL A 229 -31.41 5.00 -11.26
CA VAL A 229 -31.32 4.08 -10.12
C VAL A 229 -29.91 4.01 -9.53
N PHE A 230 -28.86 4.35 -10.28
CA PHE A 230 -27.47 4.27 -9.88
C PHE A 230 -26.80 5.62 -9.57
N GLU A 231 -27.57 6.72 -9.51
CA GLU A 231 -27.04 8.04 -9.09
C GLU A 231 -26.81 8.13 -7.58
N ASP A 232 -27.64 7.45 -6.79
CA ASP A 232 -27.49 7.33 -5.34
C ASP A 232 -27.39 5.84 -4.97
N LEU A 233 -26.26 5.46 -4.34
CA LEU A 233 -26.00 4.05 -3.99
C LEU A 233 -27.05 3.52 -3.01
N GLY A 234 -27.59 4.41 -2.18
CA GLY A 234 -28.58 4.06 -1.19
C GLY A 234 -29.94 3.71 -1.76
N ASP A 235 -30.45 4.60 -2.59
CA ASP A 235 -31.66 4.37 -3.37
C ASP A 235 -31.48 3.18 -4.32
N SER A 236 -30.29 2.99 -4.91
CA SER A 236 -29.96 1.82 -5.74
C SER A 236 -30.26 0.51 -5.03
N LEU A 237 -29.81 0.38 -3.77
CA LEU A 237 -29.94 -0.86 -3.00
C LEU A 237 -31.37 -1.10 -2.55
N ARG A 238 -32.07 -0.04 -2.12
CA ARG A 238 -33.50 -0.08 -1.80
C ARG A 238 -34.33 -0.53 -3.00
N ILE A 239 -34.07 0.06 -4.16
CA ILE A 239 -34.73 -0.28 -5.42
C ILE A 239 -34.43 -1.71 -5.81
N LYS A 240 -33.16 -2.13 -5.72
CA LYS A 240 -32.74 -3.50 -6.02
C LYS A 240 -33.48 -4.50 -5.13
N GLU A 241 -33.55 -4.28 -3.82
CA GLU A 241 -34.31 -5.12 -2.90
C GLU A 241 -35.80 -5.18 -3.28
N LEU A 242 -36.44 -4.02 -3.49
CA LEU A 242 -37.85 -3.92 -3.86
C LEU A 242 -38.16 -4.62 -5.19
N VAL A 243 -37.30 -4.47 -6.20
CA VAL A 243 -37.48 -5.11 -7.51
C VAL A 243 -37.29 -6.62 -7.39
N LEU A 244 -36.20 -7.08 -6.77
CA LEU A 244 -35.88 -8.50 -6.63
C LEU A 244 -36.90 -9.23 -5.75
N SER A 245 -37.60 -8.54 -4.83
CA SER A 245 -38.67 -9.14 -4.02
C SER A 245 -39.81 -9.73 -4.86
N LYS A 246 -40.01 -9.21 -6.08
CA LYS A 246 -41.03 -9.67 -7.04
C LYS A 246 -40.60 -10.91 -7.83
N TYR A 247 -39.33 -11.33 -7.71
CA TYR A 247 -38.76 -12.49 -8.40
C TYR A 247 -38.66 -13.71 -7.48
N LYS A 248 -38.83 -14.90 -8.07
CA LYS A 248 -38.60 -16.17 -7.38
C LYS A 248 -37.12 -16.39 -7.08
N PHE A 249 -36.26 -16.06 -8.06
CA PHE A 249 -34.81 -16.19 -7.98
C PHE A 249 -34.13 -14.89 -8.38
N SER A 250 -32.98 -14.61 -7.76
CA SER A 250 -32.11 -13.49 -8.13
C SER A 250 -30.69 -13.97 -8.35
N LEU A 251 -29.99 -13.43 -9.35
CA LEU A 251 -28.59 -13.75 -9.60
C LEU A 251 -27.69 -12.89 -8.70
N ALA A 252 -27.09 -13.52 -7.71
CA ALA A 252 -26.16 -12.93 -6.75
C ALA A 252 -24.72 -13.34 -7.10
N PHE A 253 -24.28 -13.01 -8.31
CA PHE A 253 -22.97 -13.42 -8.79
C PHE A 253 -21.92 -12.34 -8.52
N GLU A 254 -20.80 -12.74 -7.91
CA GLU A 254 -19.65 -11.87 -7.70
C GLU A 254 -18.93 -11.53 -8.99
N ASN A 255 -18.10 -10.48 -8.92
CA ASN A 255 -17.24 -10.13 -10.04
C ASN A 255 -16.13 -11.16 -10.23
N ASN A 256 -15.67 -11.81 -9.16
CA ASN A 256 -14.68 -12.88 -9.22
C ASN A 256 -14.97 -13.95 -8.16
N ASN A 257 -14.67 -15.21 -8.50
CA ASN A 257 -14.77 -16.32 -7.57
C ASN A 257 -13.48 -16.41 -6.75
N ILE A 258 -13.47 -15.80 -5.56
CA ILE A 258 -12.32 -15.71 -4.67
C ILE A 258 -12.79 -16.08 -3.25
N THR A 259 -12.03 -16.92 -2.57
CA THR A 259 -12.30 -17.29 -1.16
C THR A 259 -12.43 -16.04 -0.30
N ASP A 260 -13.43 -16.04 0.58
CA ASP A 260 -13.83 -14.94 1.46
C ASP A 260 -14.36 -13.66 0.79
N TYR A 261 -14.35 -13.56 -0.55
CA TYR A 261 -14.92 -12.42 -1.27
C TYR A 261 -16.44 -12.58 -1.40
N VAL A 262 -17.16 -12.19 -0.35
CA VAL A 262 -18.62 -12.20 -0.29
C VAL A 262 -19.12 -10.77 -0.07
N THR A 263 -19.72 -10.18 -1.10
CA THR A 263 -20.17 -8.78 -1.06
C THR A 263 -21.67 -8.68 -0.76
N GLU A 264 -22.24 -7.47 -0.85
CA GLU A 264 -23.67 -7.21 -0.66
C GLU A 264 -24.60 -8.09 -1.50
N LYS A 265 -24.15 -8.61 -2.66
CA LYS A 265 -25.05 -9.17 -3.69
C LYS A 265 -25.92 -10.31 -3.17
N VAL A 266 -25.33 -11.23 -2.41
CA VAL A 266 -26.06 -12.34 -1.80
C VAL A 266 -26.99 -11.85 -0.69
N TYR A 267 -26.53 -10.89 0.12
CA TYR A 267 -27.28 -10.34 1.24
C TYR A 267 -28.49 -9.51 0.79
N THR A 268 -28.35 -8.67 -0.26
CA THR A 268 -29.46 -7.96 -0.88
C THR A 268 -30.53 -8.93 -1.40
N SER A 269 -30.09 -10.07 -1.97
CA SER A 269 -31.01 -11.10 -2.45
C SER A 269 -31.77 -11.77 -1.28
N LEU A 270 -31.08 -12.13 -0.20
CA LEU A 270 -31.68 -12.68 1.01
C LEU A 270 -32.68 -11.72 1.69
N LEU A 271 -32.34 -10.42 1.74
CA LEU A 271 -33.22 -9.35 2.25
C LEU A 271 -34.48 -9.22 1.40
N SER A 272 -34.34 -9.23 0.07
CA SER A 272 -35.49 -9.14 -0.85
C SER A 272 -36.47 -10.31 -0.75
N GLY A 273 -36.07 -11.42 -0.10
CA GLY A 273 -36.88 -12.63 -0.06
C GLY A 273 -36.94 -13.35 -1.41
N SER A 274 -35.99 -13.10 -2.32
CA SER A 274 -35.73 -13.90 -3.52
C SER A 274 -34.69 -14.97 -3.18
N ILE A 275 -34.79 -16.18 -3.77
CA ILE A 275 -33.78 -17.21 -3.55
C ILE A 275 -32.52 -16.81 -4.34
N PRO A 276 -31.38 -16.54 -3.69
CA PRO A 276 -30.15 -16.19 -4.38
C PRO A 276 -29.61 -17.40 -5.13
N ILE A 277 -29.34 -17.23 -6.42
CA ILE A 277 -28.47 -18.11 -7.20
C ILE A 277 -27.07 -17.48 -7.13
N TYR A 278 -26.12 -18.19 -6.52
CA TYR A 278 -24.82 -17.67 -6.15
C TYR A 278 -23.68 -18.23 -7.00
N MET A 279 -22.76 -17.36 -7.38
CA MET A 279 -21.48 -17.66 -8.02
C MET A 279 -20.46 -16.69 -7.42
N GLY A 280 -19.39 -17.19 -6.83
CA GLY A 280 -18.44 -16.32 -6.12
C GLY A 280 -17.52 -17.12 -5.21
N SER A 281 -17.50 -16.76 -3.93
CA SER A 281 -16.63 -17.41 -2.95
C SER A 281 -16.91 -18.91 -2.79
N PRO A 282 -15.91 -19.79 -2.93
CA PRO A 282 -16.08 -21.23 -2.74
C PRO A 282 -16.56 -21.63 -1.33
N ASN A 283 -16.25 -20.83 -0.31
CA ASN A 283 -16.65 -21.10 1.07
C ASN A 283 -17.96 -20.41 1.49
N ILE A 284 -18.84 -20.02 0.54
CA ILE A 284 -20.08 -19.27 0.80
C ILE A 284 -20.98 -19.89 1.89
N ASP A 285 -20.95 -21.21 2.08
CA ASP A 285 -21.74 -21.91 3.11
C ASP A 285 -21.41 -21.45 4.55
N GLU A 286 -20.23 -20.86 4.77
CA GLU A 286 -19.83 -20.25 6.06
C GLU A 286 -20.44 -18.86 6.30
N TRP A 287 -20.95 -18.23 5.23
CA TRP A 287 -21.34 -16.81 5.18
C TRP A 287 -22.85 -16.59 5.15
N VAL A 288 -23.63 -17.63 4.92
CA VAL A 288 -25.09 -17.56 4.78
C VAL A 288 -25.79 -18.64 5.61
N PRO A 289 -27.07 -18.47 5.95
CA PRO A 289 -27.84 -19.53 6.61
C PRO A 289 -27.92 -20.80 5.76
N LYS A 290 -27.93 -21.98 6.40
CA LYS A 290 -28.01 -23.25 5.69
C LYS A 290 -29.28 -23.33 4.83
N LYS A 291 -29.13 -23.84 3.60
CA LYS A 291 -30.24 -23.99 2.62
C LYS A 291 -30.95 -22.65 2.32
N SER A 292 -30.21 -21.54 2.30
CA SER A 292 -30.75 -20.22 1.94
C SER A 292 -30.43 -19.80 0.50
N ILE A 293 -29.49 -20.49 -0.17
CA ILE A 293 -29.00 -20.16 -1.52
C ILE A 293 -28.93 -21.40 -2.41
N ILE A 294 -28.86 -21.17 -3.73
CA ILE A 294 -28.54 -22.17 -4.75
C ILE A 294 -27.15 -21.84 -5.29
N LYS A 295 -26.17 -22.74 -5.15
CA LYS A 295 -24.81 -22.51 -5.64
C LYS A 295 -24.67 -23.02 -7.07
N THR A 296 -24.02 -22.24 -7.92
CA THR A 296 -23.74 -22.66 -9.30
C THR A 296 -22.81 -23.88 -9.37
N ASP A 297 -21.86 -23.97 -8.43
CA ASP A 297 -20.90 -25.08 -8.33
C ASP A 297 -21.53 -26.45 -8.00
N ASP A 298 -22.79 -26.48 -7.54
CA ASP A 298 -23.51 -27.74 -7.28
C ASP A 298 -24.03 -28.39 -8.59
N PHE A 299 -23.87 -27.73 -9.75
CA PHE A 299 -24.41 -28.17 -11.03
C PHE A 299 -23.30 -28.33 -12.08
N LYS A 300 -23.44 -29.33 -12.95
CA LYS A 300 -22.47 -29.62 -14.01
C LYS A 300 -22.51 -28.59 -15.14
N SER A 301 -23.63 -27.91 -15.33
CA SER A 301 -23.83 -26.93 -16.38
C SER A 301 -24.90 -25.88 -16.01
N PRO A 302 -24.92 -24.71 -16.68
CA PRO A 302 -26.02 -23.75 -16.56
C PRO A 302 -27.38 -24.36 -16.88
N LYS A 303 -27.45 -25.35 -17.79
CA LYS A 303 -28.70 -26.04 -18.11
C LYS A 303 -29.23 -26.85 -16.93
N ASP A 304 -28.36 -27.62 -16.26
CA ASP A 304 -28.76 -28.43 -15.10
C ASP A 304 -29.27 -27.56 -13.95
N LEU A 305 -28.63 -26.41 -13.73
CA LEU A 305 -29.11 -25.38 -12.80
C LEU A 305 -30.51 -24.87 -13.20
N VAL A 306 -30.72 -24.57 -14.49
CA VAL A 306 -32.01 -24.10 -15.00
C VAL A 306 -33.10 -25.16 -14.80
N ASP A 307 -32.82 -26.42 -15.09
CA ASP A 307 -33.75 -27.53 -14.88
C ASP A 307 -34.17 -27.62 -13.40
N TYR A 308 -33.24 -27.40 -12.46
CA TYR A 308 -33.53 -27.40 -11.03
C TYR A 308 -34.40 -26.22 -10.59
N ILE A 309 -34.12 -24.99 -11.02
CA ILE A 309 -34.95 -23.84 -10.64
C ILE A 309 -36.33 -23.86 -11.30
N LEU A 310 -36.47 -24.50 -12.47
CA LEU A 310 -37.76 -24.78 -13.10
C LEU A 310 -38.58 -25.78 -12.28
N TYR A 311 -37.96 -26.83 -11.74
CA TYR A 311 -38.59 -27.73 -10.78
C TYR A 311 -39.08 -26.96 -9.55
N LEU A 312 -38.23 -26.15 -8.92
CA LEU A 312 -38.61 -25.34 -7.75
C LEU A 312 -39.75 -24.37 -8.07
N SER A 313 -39.80 -23.75 -9.25
CA SER A 313 -40.89 -22.85 -9.63
C SER A 313 -42.25 -23.52 -9.81
N LYS A 314 -42.27 -24.86 -9.95
CA LYS A 314 -43.49 -25.67 -10.09
C LYS A 314 -43.84 -26.41 -8.81
N ASN A 315 -42.90 -26.49 -7.85
CA ASN A 315 -43.08 -27.16 -6.57
C ASN A 315 -42.98 -26.14 -5.42
N LYS A 316 -44.14 -25.65 -4.97
CA LYS A 316 -44.24 -24.68 -3.87
C LYS A 316 -43.56 -25.17 -2.59
N THR A 317 -43.78 -26.43 -2.21
CA THR A 317 -43.18 -27.00 -0.99
C THR A 317 -41.66 -26.97 -1.06
N ALA A 318 -41.06 -27.47 -2.16
CA ALA A 318 -39.61 -27.46 -2.34
C ALA A 318 -39.03 -26.04 -2.40
N TYR A 319 -39.76 -25.09 -3.01
CA TYR A 319 -39.37 -23.68 -3.02
C TYR A 319 -39.39 -23.08 -1.60
N GLU A 320 -40.45 -23.31 -0.83
CA GLU A 320 -40.62 -22.76 0.52
C GLU A 320 -39.65 -23.36 1.55
N GLU A 321 -39.04 -24.52 1.24
CA GLU A 321 -37.95 -25.07 2.05
C GLU A 321 -36.74 -24.14 2.14
N TYR A 322 -36.47 -23.31 1.12
CA TYR A 322 -35.37 -22.34 1.12
C TYR A 322 -35.58 -21.14 2.04
N PHE A 323 -36.77 -21.00 2.63
CA PHE A 323 -37.10 -19.91 3.56
C PHE A 323 -37.27 -20.39 5.00
N GLN A 324 -37.11 -21.68 5.29
CA GLN A 324 -37.27 -22.19 6.66
C GLN A 324 -36.25 -21.61 7.63
N TRP A 325 -35.06 -21.22 7.15
CA TRP A 325 -34.05 -20.56 7.97
C TRP A 325 -34.53 -19.22 8.57
N LYS A 326 -35.49 -18.52 7.92
CA LYS A 326 -36.06 -17.27 8.45
C LYS A 326 -36.91 -17.47 9.71
N LYS A 327 -37.30 -18.71 10.01
CA LYS A 327 -38.08 -19.10 11.20
C LYS A 327 -37.20 -19.65 12.32
N GLN A 328 -35.89 -19.66 12.14
CA GLN A 328 -34.90 -20.17 13.08
C GLN A 328 -34.02 -19.01 13.57
N PRO A 329 -33.36 -19.15 14.73
CA PRO A 329 -32.28 -18.24 15.11
C PRO A 329 -31.21 -18.18 14.02
N LEU A 330 -30.70 -16.97 13.75
CA LEU A 330 -29.61 -16.80 12.80
C LEU A 330 -28.36 -17.55 13.28
N PRO A 331 -27.60 -18.20 12.38
CA PRO A 331 -26.34 -18.86 12.76
C PRO A 331 -25.35 -17.86 13.38
N GLN A 332 -24.61 -18.30 14.38
CA GLN A 332 -23.61 -17.47 15.05
C GLN A 332 -22.56 -16.91 14.07
N SER A 333 -22.11 -17.72 13.11
CA SER A 333 -21.18 -17.26 12.07
C SER A 333 -21.74 -16.09 11.24
N PHE A 334 -23.03 -16.12 10.91
CA PHE A 334 -23.70 -15.04 10.19
C PHE A 334 -23.76 -13.76 11.03
N ILE A 335 -24.14 -13.87 12.30
CA ILE A 335 -24.18 -12.74 13.24
C ILE A 335 -22.79 -12.12 13.37
N GLU A 336 -21.74 -12.93 13.52
CA GLU A 336 -20.37 -12.44 13.61
C GLU A 336 -19.92 -11.72 12.35
N LYS A 337 -20.25 -12.24 11.16
CA LYS A 337 -19.94 -11.55 9.90
C LYS A 337 -20.72 -10.25 9.78
N TYR A 338 -21.99 -10.20 10.20
CA TYR A 338 -22.78 -8.97 10.24
C TYR A 338 -22.17 -7.91 11.16
N ASN A 339 -21.73 -8.30 12.35
CA ASN A 339 -21.08 -7.39 13.31
C ASN A 339 -19.71 -6.90 12.81
N ARG A 340 -19.05 -7.67 11.92
CA ARG A 340 -17.82 -7.27 11.21
C ARG A 340 -18.09 -6.40 9.98
N CYS A 341 -19.35 -6.07 9.68
CA CYS A 341 -19.65 -5.29 8.49
C CYS A 341 -18.98 -3.92 8.57
N ILE A 342 -18.43 -3.49 7.43
CA ILE A 342 -17.70 -2.22 7.29
C ILE A 342 -18.49 -1.00 7.79
N PHE A 343 -19.82 -1.05 7.72
CA PHE A 343 -20.72 0.04 8.14
C PHE A 343 -21.09 0.05 9.62
N TYR A 344 -20.91 -1.05 10.35
CA TYR A 344 -21.42 -1.17 11.72
C TYR A 344 -20.35 -1.38 12.78
N GLY A 345 -19.28 -2.14 12.51
CA GLY A 345 -18.32 -2.48 13.56
C GLY A 345 -16.87 -2.65 13.13
N SER A 346 -16.55 -2.53 11.83
CA SER A 346 -15.19 -2.77 11.33
C SER A 346 -14.15 -1.82 11.93
N ASP A 347 -14.47 -0.53 12.02
CA ASP A 347 -13.62 0.50 12.60
C ASP A 347 -13.36 0.27 14.09
N CYS A 348 -14.38 -0.05 14.89
CA CYS A 348 -14.20 -0.33 16.31
C CYS A 348 -13.36 -1.59 16.52
N ARG A 349 -13.55 -2.63 15.68
CA ARG A 349 -12.69 -3.83 15.72
C ARG A 349 -11.24 -3.52 15.38
N LEU A 350 -11.00 -2.65 14.40
CA LEU A 350 -9.65 -2.18 14.08
C LEU A 350 -9.03 -1.43 15.27
N CYS A 351 -9.78 -0.52 15.90
CA CYS A 351 -9.35 0.20 17.10
C CYS A 351 -9.00 -0.76 18.25
N GLN A 352 -9.87 -1.74 18.53
CA GLN A 352 -9.63 -2.78 19.55
C GLN A 352 -8.38 -3.61 19.24
N TYR A 353 -8.14 -3.91 17.97
CA TYR A 353 -6.96 -4.65 17.56
C TYR A 353 -5.68 -3.82 17.81
N ILE A 354 -5.65 -2.56 17.38
CA ILE A 354 -4.49 -1.67 17.61
C ILE A 354 -4.24 -1.46 19.10
N ASP A 355 -5.28 -1.19 19.90
CA ASP A 355 -5.16 -1.07 21.36
C ASP A 355 -4.54 -2.32 21.99
N ALA A 356 -4.99 -3.51 21.57
CA ALA A 356 -4.40 -4.76 22.02
C ALA A 356 -2.92 -4.91 21.62
N GLN A 357 -2.52 -4.45 20.43
CA GLN A 357 -1.11 -4.46 20.02
C GLN A 357 -0.28 -3.43 20.80
N LYS A 358 -0.79 -2.22 21.03
CA LYS A 358 -0.12 -1.20 21.86
C LYS A 358 0.10 -1.68 23.29
N LYS A 359 -0.89 -2.34 23.90
CA LYS A 359 -0.76 -2.92 25.25
C LYS A 359 0.34 -3.97 25.34
N LYS A 360 0.63 -4.71 24.26
CA LYS A 360 1.80 -5.62 24.21
C LYS A 360 3.13 -4.88 24.14
N LEU A 361 3.14 -3.70 23.53
CA LEU A 361 4.33 -2.85 23.38
C LEU A 361 4.67 -2.01 24.61
N ASN A 362 3.74 -1.80 25.56
CA ASN A 362 3.89 -0.95 26.75
C ASN A 362 5.07 -1.28 27.71
N ASN A 363 5.95 -2.23 27.37
CA ASN A 363 7.23 -2.49 28.04
C ASN A 363 8.47 -2.10 27.20
N GLN A 364 8.29 -1.48 26.04
CA GLN A 364 9.39 -1.03 25.19
C GLN A 364 9.20 0.44 24.83
N SER A 365 10.18 1.26 25.19
CA SER A 365 10.33 2.60 24.61
C SER A 365 10.32 2.46 23.09
N GLY A 366 9.61 3.36 22.41
CA GLY A 366 9.72 3.47 20.97
C GLY A 366 11.17 3.69 20.55
N PHE A 367 11.53 3.33 19.32
CA PHE A 367 12.81 3.58 18.66
C PHE A 367 13.36 4.95 19.02
N ARG A 368 12.62 6.03 18.72
CA ARG A 368 12.99 7.41 19.03
C ARG A 368 13.38 7.59 20.52
N SER A 369 12.60 7.05 21.46
CA SER A 369 12.93 7.10 22.89
C SER A 369 14.02 6.12 23.34
N LEU A 370 14.18 4.96 22.69
CA LEU A 370 15.34 4.06 22.85
C LEU A 370 16.65 4.75 22.45
N PHE A 371 16.58 5.73 21.54
CA PHE A 371 17.71 6.56 21.19
C PHE A 371 17.76 7.93 21.87
N GLY A 372 16.96 8.13 22.91
CA GLY A 372 17.05 9.28 23.82
C GLY A 372 16.14 10.47 23.46
N GLU A 373 15.22 10.30 22.51
CA GLU A 373 14.23 11.34 22.18
C GLU A 373 13.06 11.32 23.19
N PRO A 374 12.73 12.44 23.83
CA PRO A 374 11.56 12.56 24.69
C PRO A 374 10.27 12.22 23.92
N TYR A 375 9.31 11.55 24.58
CA TYR A 375 8.01 11.21 23.97
C TYR A 375 7.23 12.44 23.48
N GLU A 376 7.40 13.59 24.12
CA GLU A 376 6.75 14.85 23.72
C GLU A 376 7.27 15.38 22.38
N ASP A 377 8.51 15.03 22.01
CA ASP A 377 9.18 15.48 20.79
C ASP A 377 8.91 14.57 19.58
N SER A 378 8.45 13.33 19.80
CA SER A 378 8.23 12.34 18.72
C SER A 378 7.12 12.73 17.75
N LYS A 379 6.36 13.79 18.06
CA LYS A 379 5.20 14.27 17.33
C LYS A 379 5.53 15.35 16.30
N GLU A 380 6.76 15.87 16.30
CA GLU A 380 7.20 16.87 15.33
C GLU A 380 7.92 16.20 14.15
N LEU A 381 7.45 16.48 12.92
CA LEU A 381 8.19 16.14 11.70
C LEU A 381 9.45 17.00 11.65
N ARG A 382 10.59 16.35 11.80
CA ARG A 382 11.90 16.99 11.94
C ARG A 382 12.81 16.42 10.87
N VAL A 383 13.22 17.28 9.95
CA VAL A 383 14.07 16.98 8.79
C VAL A 383 15.27 17.91 8.83
N LEU A 384 16.40 17.52 8.24
CA LEU A 384 17.54 18.42 8.17
C LEU A 384 17.34 19.43 7.05
N ASP A 385 17.00 20.66 7.42
CA ASP A 385 17.09 21.81 6.53
C ASP A 385 18.56 22.19 6.33
N ILE A 386 19.06 21.93 5.12
CA ILE A 386 20.37 22.38 4.67
C ILE A 386 20.20 23.73 4.03
N ASN A 387 20.82 24.75 4.62
CA ASN A 387 20.89 26.10 4.06
C ASN A 387 22.35 26.45 3.75
N LYS A 388 22.58 27.70 3.31
CA LYS A 388 23.90 28.14 2.87
C LYS A 388 24.97 28.14 3.98
N GLU A 389 24.55 28.11 5.23
CA GLU A 389 25.40 28.14 6.43
C GLU A 389 25.56 26.75 7.05
N THR A 390 24.62 25.83 6.80
CA THR A 390 24.66 24.46 7.32
C THR A 390 25.96 23.76 6.93
N CYS A 391 26.70 23.29 7.93
CA CYS A 391 27.85 22.41 7.75
C CYS A 391 27.93 21.46 8.94
N ILE A 392 27.73 20.17 8.68
CA ILE A 392 27.81 19.11 9.69
C ILE A 392 28.99 18.22 9.33
N SER A 393 29.82 17.88 10.31
CA SER A 393 30.92 16.94 10.16
C SER A 393 30.69 15.74 11.08
N VAL A 394 30.63 14.54 10.52
CA VAL A 394 30.60 13.27 11.25
C VAL A 394 32.01 12.71 11.22
N LYS A 395 32.70 12.80 12.35
CA LYS A 395 34.04 12.25 12.54
C LYS A 395 33.93 10.77 12.87
N GLN A 396 34.79 9.96 12.27
CA GLN A 396 34.83 8.51 12.47
C GLN A 396 36.15 8.10 13.13
N ASP A 397 36.10 7.19 14.11
CA ASP A 397 37.30 6.57 14.66
C ASP A 397 37.80 5.49 13.68
N LEU A 398 38.85 5.85 12.94
CA LEU A 398 39.50 5.00 11.93
C LEU A 398 39.98 3.65 12.47
N LYS A 399 40.16 3.52 13.79
CA LYS A 399 40.53 2.24 14.43
C LYS A 399 39.40 1.22 14.36
N TYR A 400 38.15 1.67 14.41
CA TYR A 400 36.94 0.82 14.45
C TYR A 400 36.12 0.90 13.16
N VAL A 401 36.40 1.90 12.32
CA VAL A 401 35.75 2.12 11.03
C VAL A 401 36.78 1.89 9.90
N PRO A 402 36.97 0.62 9.47
CA PRO A 402 37.92 0.29 8.41
C PRO A 402 37.44 0.82 7.04
N PRO A 403 38.36 1.08 6.10
CA PRO A 403 38.05 1.51 4.73
C PRO A 403 36.98 0.65 4.05
N PHE A 404 36.18 1.26 3.18
CA PHE A 404 35.28 0.50 2.33
C PHE A 404 36.09 -0.18 1.23
N ASN A 405 36.11 -1.51 1.27
CA ASN A 405 36.74 -2.33 0.26
C ASN A 405 35.66 -2.86 -0.67
N GLU A 406 35.62 -2.34 -1.90
CA GLU A 406 34.88 -2.86 -3.06
C GLU A 406 33.35 -2.85 -2.99
N LYS A 407 32.75 -2.70 -1.78
CA LYS A 407 31.31 -2.69 -1.59
C LYS A 407 30.82 -1.75 -0.48
N PHE A 408 29.71 -1.07 -0.73
CA PHE A 408 28.93 -0.29 0.22
C PHE A 408 27.60 0.15 -0.39
N THR A 409 26.68 0.64 0.43
CA THR A 409 25.47 1.33 -0.04
C THR A 409 25.28 2.62 0.76
N LEU A 410 25.02 3.73 0.06
CA LEU A 410 24.61 5.00 0.64
C LEU A 410 23.14 5.23 0.28
N MET A 411 22.29 5.54 1.26
CA MET A 411 20.89 5.90 1.01
C MET A 411 20.48 7.11 1.83
N PHE A 412 19.58 7.93 1.28
CA PHE A 412 18.98 9.07 1.98
C PHE A 412 17.76 9.58 1.21
N TRP A 413 16.89 10.29 1.91
CA TRP A 413 15.81 11.07 1.32
C TRP A 413 16.26 12.50 1.06
N LEU A 414 15.86 13.07 -0.08
CA LEU A 414 16.27 14.39 -0.52
C LEU A 414 15.09 15.20 -1.08
N ILE A 415 14.98 16.46 -0.65
CA ILE A 415 14.27 17.53 -1.38
C ILE A 415 15.30 18.54 -1.87
N LEU A 416 15.14 18.97 -3.12
CA LEU A 416 15.94 20.04 -3.71
C LEU A 416 15.16 21.35 -3.77
N ASP A 417 15.79 22.42 -3.28
CA ASP A 417 15.30 23.80 -3.39
C ASP A 417 16.22 24.59 -4.35
N ASP A 418 15.65 25.02 -5.47
CA ASP A 418 16.22 25.84 -6.56
C ASP A 418 17.76 26.08 -6.53
N ILE A 419 18.50 25.18 -7.18
CA ILE A 419 19.96 25.19 -7.24
C ILE A 419 20.43 25.78 -8.58
N ARG A 420 21.35 26.75 -8.58
CA ARG A 420 21.85 27.36 -9.83
C ARG A 420 23.21 26.85 -10.31
N ASP A 421 23.99 26.23 -9.43
CA ASP A 421 25.33 25.70 -9.73
C ASP A 421 25.50 24.32 -9.11
N GLU A 422 26.47 23.52 -9.57
CA GLU A 422 26.80 22.26 -8.91
C GLU A 422 27.25 22.50 -7.45
N LYS A 423 26.56 21.87 -6.49
CA LYS A 423 26.90 21.93 -5.06
C LYS A 423 26.90 20.53 -4.43
N PRO A 424 27.96 20.14 -3.71
CA PRO A 424 27.97 18.92 -2.90
C PRO A 424 26.93 18.95 -1.79
N ILE A 425 26.18 17.85 -1.65
CA ILE A 425 25.25 17.60 -0.54
C ILE A 425 25.99 16.81 0.55
N ILE A 426 26.60 15.68 0.16
CA ILE A 426 27.33 14.77 1.03
C ILE A 426 28.72 14.56 0.44
N THR A 427 29.74 14.68 1.27
CA THR A 427 31.12 14.32 0.90
C THR A 427 31.71 13.43 1.97
N MET A 428 32.44 12.39 1.59
CA MET A 428 33.19 11.55 2.51
C MET A 428 34.61 11.44 1.98
N ASP A 429 35.54 12.09 2.69
CA ASP A 429 36.85 12.48 2.17
C ASP A 429 36.72 13.40 0.93
N GLU A 430 37.36 14.58 0.92
CA GLU A 430 37.09 15.62 -0.10
C GLU A 430 37.41 15.17 -1.55
N HIS A 431 38.12 14.05 -1.70
CA HIS A 431 38.46 13.43 -2.98
C HIS A 431 37.95 11.98 -3.13
N GLY A 432 37.41 11.39 -2.07
CA GLY A 432 37.01 9.98 -2.01
C GLY A 432 35.62 9.74 -2.55
N LEU A 433 34.59 10.35 -1.94
CA LEU A 433 33.20 10.23 -2.34
C LEU A 433 32.49 11.58 -2.28
N VAL A 434 31.82 11.96 -3.35
CA VAL A 434 31.04 13.21 -3.45
C VAL A 434 29.69 12.92 -4.08
N VAL A 435 28.63 13.27 -3.37
CA VAL A 435 27.27 13.35 -3.91
C VAL A 435 26.92 14.82 -4.08
N SER A 436 26.67 15.25 -5.31
CA SER A 436 26.27 16.61 -5.66
C SER A 436 25.03 16.59 -6.54
N VAL A 437 24.43 17.77 -6.72
CA VAL A 437 23.41 17.97 -7.75
C VAL A 437 23.96 18.94 -8.77
N THR A 438 23.79 18.60 -10.04
CA THR A 438 24.17 19.46 -11.15
C THR A 438 22.95 19.84 -11.98
N GLN A 439 22.90 21.10 -12.40
CA GLN A 439 21.89 21.57 -13.34
C GLN A 439 22.40 21.37 -14.77
N ILE A 440 21.59 20.71 -15.60
CA ILE A 440 21.82 20.59 -17.04
C ILE A 440 20.58 21.15 -17.73
N TRP A 441 20.74 22.31 -18.39
CA TRP A 441 19.62 23.12 -18.89
C TRP A 441 18.69 23.56 -17.77
N LYS A 442 17.41 23.17 -17.82
CA LYS A 442 16.38 23.47 -16.81
C LYS A 442 16.03 22.26 -15.94
N ARG A 443 16.91 21.26 -15.88
CA ARG A 443 16.69 20.01 -15.15
C ARG A 443 17.86 19.73 -14.22
N TYR A 444 17.59 19.04 -13.13
CA TYR A 444 18.55 18.72 -12.08
C TYR A 444 18.86 17.24 -12.11
N TYR A 445 20.14 16.88 -12.01
CA TYR A 445 20.59 15.50 -12.02
C TYR A 445 21.45 15.27 -10.79
N LEU A 446 21.33 14.09 -10.17
CA LEU A 446 22.28 13.69 -9.15
C LEU A 446 23.60 13.38 -9.83
N ARG A 447 24.69 13.86 -9.24
CA ARG A 447 26.04 13.53 -9.65
C ARG A 447 26.74 12.83 -8.50
N PHE A 448 27.29 11.66 -8.81
CA PHE A 448 28.01 10.85 -7.85
C PHE A 448 29.43 10.64 -8.30
N CYS A 449 30.40 11.06 -7.50
CA CYS A 449 31.82 10.90 -7.77
C CYS A 449 32.48 9.99 -6.75
N ILE A 450 33.29 9.05 -7.23
CA ILE A 450 34.20 8.23 -6.42
C ILE A 450 35.61 8.37 -6.98
N ASN A 451 36.59 8.71 -6.14
CA ASN A 451 38.00 8.88 -6.51
C ASN A 451 38.18 9.72 -7.78
N GLY A 452 37.42 10.81 -7.89
CA GLY A 452 37.44 11.74 -9.03
C GLY A 452 36.72 11.31 -10.30
N LYS A 453 36.23 10.06 -10.41
CA LYS A 453 35.34 9.65 -11.52
C LYS A 453 33.90 9.88 -11.14
N CYS A 454 33.14 10.53 -12.01
CA CYS A 454 31.78 10.97 -11.73
C CYS A 454 30.76 10.36 -12.69
N PHE A 455 29.57 10.12 -12.16
CA PHE A 455 28.43 9.53 -12.84
C PHE A 455 27.20 10.40 -12.60
N LEU A 456 26.26 10.39 -13.53
CA LEU A 456 25.00 11.12 -13.41
C LEU A 456 23.84 10.12 -13.36
N THR A 457 22.73 10.54 -12.77
CA THR A 457 21.46 9.88 -13.01
C THR A 457 21.04 10.05 -14.47
N ASP A 458 20.37 9.04 -15.02
CA ASP A 458 19.74 9.10 -16.35
C ASP A 458 18.46 9.95 -16.27
N THR A 459 17.75 9.85 -15.15
CA THR A 459 16.51 10.60 -14.90
C THR A 459 16.79 11.89 -14.12
N PRO A 460 16.17 13.03 -14.50
CA PRO A 460 16.23 14.23 -13.71
C PRO A 460 15.43 14.09 -12.40
N ILE A 461 15.93 14.73 -11.35
CA ILE A 461 15.28 14.86 -10.06
C ILE A 461 14.38 16.09 -10.10
N ALA A 462 13.12 15.92 -9.70
CA ALA A 462 12.15 17.01 -9.61
C ALA A 462 12.48 17.91 -8.40
N ASN A 463 12.25 19.22 -8.56
CA ASN A 463 12.37 20.16 -7.45
C ASN A 463 11.19 20.05 -6.51
N ASN A 464 11.42 20.34 -5.22
CA ASN A 464 10.39 20.41 -4.18
C ASN A 464 9.61 19.11 -3.96
N GLU A 465 10.15 17.97 -4.40
CA GLU A 465 9.59 16.64 -4.19
C GLU A 465 10.59 15.78 -3.43
N TRP A 466 10.10 14.97 -2.49
CA TRP A 466 10.92 13.97 -1.82
C TRP A 466 11.35 12.89 -2.80
N ARG A 467 12.64 12.60 -2.84
CA ARG A 467 13.22 11.55 -3.68
C ARG A 467 14.09 10.65 -2.82
N HIS A 468 13.85 9.35 -2.91
CA HIS A 468 14.68 8.37 -2.22
C HIS A 468 15.89 8.05 -3.11
N ILE A 469 17.07 8.41 -2.65
CA ILE A 469 18.31 8.22 -3.39
C ILE A 469 19.08 7.08 -2.77
N ALA A 470 19.50 6.12 -3.59
CA ALA A 470 20.39 5.05 -3.16
C ALA A 470 21.51 4.82 -4.16
N ILE A 471 22.70 4.55 -3.65
CA ILE A 471 23.90 4.32 -4.44
C ILE A 471 24.55 3.06 -3.90
N SER A 472 24.49 1.99 -4.69
CA SER A 472 25.03 0.69 -4.32
C SER A 472 26.28 0.40 -5.14
N VAL A 473 27.37 0.10 -4.45
CA VAL A 473 28.64 -0.28 -5.05
C VAL A 473 28.95 -1.69 -4.61
N GLY A 474 29.25 -2.59 -5.54
CA GLY A 474 29.58 -3.98 -5.23
C GLY A 474 30.38 -4.66 -6.34
N PRO A 475 30.81 -5.92 -6.13
CA PRO A 475 31.59 -6.64 -7.13
C PRO A 475 30.80 -6.84 -8.43
N SER A 476 31.49 -6.67 -9.55
CA SER A 476 30.99 -6.93 -10.89
C SER A 476 30.96 -8.43 -11.11
N ASN A 477 29.77 -9.00 -11.23
CA ASN A 477 29.61 -10.38 -11.69
C ASN A 477 29.91 -10.44 -13.20
N LEU A 478 31.18 -10.38 -13.59
CA LEU A 478 31.64 -10.75 -14.93
C LEU A 478 31.67 -12.28 -15.05
N ASN A 479 30.52 -12.92 -14.89
CA ASN A 479 30.27 -14.30 -15.31
C ASN A 479 28.80 -14.43 -15.71
N SER A 480 28.44 -13.76 -16.80
CA SER A 480 27.24 -14.08 -17.57
C SER A 480 27.59 -14.07 -19.06
N ASN A 481 28.51 -14.95 -19.44
CA ASN A 481 28.54 -15.47 -20.79
C ASN A 481 28.85 -16.97 -20.74
N THR A 482 27.80 -17.77 -20.77
CA THR A 482 27.49 -18.68 -21.88
C THR A 482 26.62 -19.82 -21.37
N GLN A 483 25.44 -19.96 -21.97
CA GLN A 483 24.98 -21.18 -22.67
C GLN A 483 23.46 -21.25 -22.58
N SER A 484 22.82 -20.88 -23.68
CA SER A 484 21.65 -21.59 -24.18
C SER A 484 22.04 -23.07 -24.36
N GLY A 485 22.02 -23.80 -23.25
CA GLY A 485 22.28 -25.22 -23.20
C GLY A 485 20.96 -25.96 -23.16
N HIS A 486 20.60 -26.56 -24.30
CA HIS A 486 19.71 -27.71 -24.34
C HIS A 486 20.07 -28.70 -23.23
N GLY A 487 19.23 -28.75 -22.20
CA GLY A 487 19.19 -29.83 -21.22
C GLY A 487 18.28 -30.94 -21.75
N SER A 488 18.91 -31.88 -22.43
CA SER A 488 18.37 -33.16 -22.84
C SER A 488 18.07 -34.01 -21.60
N SER A 489 16.78 -34.29 -21.36
CA SER A 489 16.33 -35.23 -20.34
C SER A 489 16.30 -36.64 -20.94
N GLY A 490 17.42 -37.35 -20.76
CA GLY A 490 17.49 -38.79 -20.98
C GLY A 490 16.81 -39.55 -19.84
N GLY A 491 15.63 -40.11 -20.14
CA GLY A 491 15.35 -41.54 -20.00
C GLY A 491 15.42 -42.20 -18.61
N GLY A 492 14.23 -42.39 -18.03
CA GLY A 492 13.88 -43.49 -17.13
C GLY A 492 12.67 -43.12 -16.25
N GLY A 493 11.50 -43.74 -16.30
CA GLY A 493 10.92 -44.84 -17.06
C GLY A 493 9.57 -45.16 -16.40
N GLY A 494 8.50 -45.24 -17.20
CA GLY A 494 7.14 -45.67 -16.80
C GLY A 494 6.15 -44.51 -16.58
N GLY A 495 4.99 -44.43 -17.24
CA GLY A 495 4.37 -45.26 -18.26
C GLY A 495 2.97 -44.69 -18.58
N PHE A 496 2.59 -44.81 -19.85
CA PHE A 496 1.22 -44.85 -20.41
C PHE A 496 0.33 -43.58 -20.51
N ASN A 497 0.13 -43.23 -21.80
CA ASN A 497 -1.11 -42.81 -22.49
C ASN A 497 -1.73 -41.42 -22.21
N SER A 498 -2.22 -40.63 -23.17
CA SER A 498 -2.24 -40.60 -24.66
C SER A 498 -3.18 -39.46 -25.12
N PHE A 499 -2.95 -38.90 -26.32
CA PHE A 499 -3.82 -38.04 -27.18
C PHE A 499 -3.93 -36.53 -26.82
N SER A 500 -3.29 -35.61 -27.57
CA SER A 500 -3.61 -35.03 -28.92
C SER A 500 -4.74 -33.98 -28.83
N ASP A 501 -4.77 -32.80 -29.46
CA ASP A 501 -4.28 -32.26 -30.75
C ASP A 501 -4.21 -30.71 -30.63
N SER A 502 -3.12 -30.05 -31.05
CA SER A 502 -2.93 -29.26 -32.29
C SER A 502 -3.82 -28.01 -32.47
N GLU A 503 -3.19 -26.85 -32.66
CA GLU A 503 -3.37 -26.03 -33.86
C GLU A 503 -2.27 -24.95 -33.98
N GLN A 504 -1.63 -24.95 -35.15
CA GLN A 504 -0.70 -23.97 -35.69
C GLN A 504 -1.44 -22.71 -36.13
N ASP A 505 -0.74 -21.57 -36.18
CA ASP A 505 -0.87 -20.65 -37.31
C ASP A 505 0.47 -19.91 -37.53
N ASP A 506 1.06 -20.20 -38.69
CA ASP A 506 2.18 -19.51 -39.34
C ASP A 506 1.70 -18.19 -39.95
N ILE A 507 2.47 -17.10 -39.82
CA ILE A 507 2.69 -16.17 -40.94
C ILE A 507 4.14 -15.65 -40.87
N SER A 508 4.93 -16.09 -41.85
CA SER A 508 6.23 -15.57 -42.27
C SER A 508 6.08 -14.30 -43.09
N GLU A 509 7.03 -13.36 -43.01
CA GLU A 509 7.57 -12.72 -44.21
C GLU A 509 8.99 -12.18 -43.94
N ASN A 510 9.92 -12.62 -44.79
CA ASN A 510 11.30 -12.20 -44.88
C ASN A 510 11.39 -10.87 -45.62
N ASP A 511 12.37 -10.03 -45.27
CA ASP A 511 13.14 -9.33 -46.29
C ASP A 511 14.57 -9.06 -45.81
N SER A 512 15.50 -9.58 -46.60
CA SER A 512 16.95 -9.53 -46.46
C SER A 512 17.51 -8.33 -47.23
N PHE A 513 18.52 -7.63 -46.67
CA PHE A 513 19.49 -6.89 -47.49
C PHE A 513 20.91 -6.99 -46.92
N GLU A 514 21.81 -7.39 -47.82
CA GLU A 514 23.26 -7.59 -47.73
C GLU A 514 24.03 -6.34 -47.25
N SER A 515 25.00 -6.48 -46.33
CA SER A 515 26.43 -6.82 -46.52
C SER A 515 27.33 -5.68 -46.99
N GLY A 516 28.43 -5.47 -46.25
CA GLY A 516 29.50 -4.53 -46.56
C GLY A 516 30.63 -4.60 -45.54
N SER A 517 31.52 -5.58 -45.71
CA SER A 517 32.69 -5.82 -44.85
C SER A 517 33.85 -4.87 -45.14
N THR A 518 34.65 -4.57 -44.11
CA THR A 518 36.08 -4.29 -44.26
C THR A 518 36.90 -5.04 -43.20
N THR A 519 37.55 -6.10 -43.66
CA THR A 519 38.73 -6.80 -43.11
C THR A 519 39.89 -5.80 -42.87
N THR A 520 40.89 -5.95 -42.00
CA THR A 520 41.65 -7.12 -41.55
C THR A 520 42.75 -6.64 -40.57
N LYS A 521 43.12 -7.42 -39.55
CA LYS A 521 44.46 -8.05 -39.38
C LYS A 521 44.74 -8.43 -37.92
N THR A 522 44.62 -9.73 -37.67
CA THR A 522 45.16 -10.44 -36.53
C THR A 522 46.67 -10.63 -36.71
N ARG A 523 47.46 -10.43 -35.66
CA ARG A 523 48.84 -10.93 -35.58
C ARG A 523 48.99 -11.72 -34.28
N THR A 524 49.04 -13.03 -34.40
CA THR A 524 49.27 -13.99 -33.32
C THR A 524 50.74 -13.95 -32.90
N ILE A 525 51.02 -13.78 -31.61
CA ILE A 525 52.34 -14.07 -31.02
C ILE A 525 52.14 -15.11 -29.90
N LYS A 526 53.04 -16.10 -29.94
CA LYS A 526 53.04 -17.37 -29.20
C LYS A 526 52.96 -17.24 -27.68
N THR A 527 52.18 -18.15 -27.13
CA THR A 527 52.06 -18.53 -25.72
C THR A 527 53.42 -18.83 -25.08
N ILE A 528 53.74 -18.13 -24.00
CA ILE A 528 54.70 -18.56 -22.97
C ILE A 528 53.85 -18.86 -21.74
N GLN A 529 53.86 -20.10 -21.26
CA GLN A 529 53.22 -20.45 -19.99
C GLN A 529 54.00 -19.79 -18.83
N PRO A 530 53.34 -19.05 -17.93
CA PRO A 530 53.97 -18.64 -16.69
C PRO A 530 53.84 -19.76 -15.64
N THR A 531 54.99 -20.12 -15.09
CA THR A 531 55.12 -20.72 -13.76
C THR A 531 54.36 -19.91 -12.72
N SER A 532 53.68 -20.63 -11.83
CA SER A 532 52.86 -20.12 -10.73
C SER A 532 53.57 -19.07 -9.86
N THR A 533 53.10 -17.83 -9.97
CA THR A 533 53.18 -16.82 -8.90
C THR A 533 51.77 -16.29 -8.70
N GLU A 534 51.26 -16.40 -7.47
CA GLU A 534 49.97 -15.87 -7.05
C GLU A 534 49.86 -14.38 -7.43
N THR A 535 49.08 -14.09 -8.46
CA THR A 535 48.60 -12.73 -8.74
C THR A 535 47.29 -12.54 -7.98
N THR A 536 47.31 -11.65 -6.98
CA THR A 536 46.13 -11.08 -6.33
C THR A 536 45.09 -10.71 -7.40
N GLY A 537 43.95 -11.39 -7.39
CA GLY A 537 42.88 -11.19 -8.37
C GLY A 537 42.35 -9.76 -8.29
N SER A 538 42.34 -9.07 -9.42
CA SER A 538 41.81 -7.73 -9.51
C SER A 538 40.28 -7.78 -9.57
N THR A 539 39.60 -7.16 -8.61
CA THR A 539 38.14 -7.12 -8.50
C THR A 539 37.61 -5.89 -9.21
N LEU A 540 36.66 -6.08 -10.12
CA LEU A 540 35.97 -4.99 -10.80
C LEU A 540 34.72 -4.65 -9.98
N SER A 541 34.47 -3.38 -9.66
CA SER A 541 33.24 -2.95 -8.98
C SER A 541 32.24 -2.31 -9.95
N THR A 542 30.96 -2.63 -9.76
CA THR A 542 29.80 -2.01 -10.41
C THR A 542 29.16 -1.02 -9.45
N ILE A 543 28.80 0.15 -9.98
CA ILE A 543 28.05 1.20 -9.28
C ILE A 543 26.65 1.24 -9.89
N LYS A 544 25.64 1.20 -9.02
CA LYS A 544 24.24 1.34 -9.37
C LYS A 544 23.66 2.53 -8.62
N ILE A 545 23.03 3.44 -9.34
CA ILE A 545 22.29 4.56 -8.77
C ILE A 545 20.81 4.24 -8.89
N PHE A 546 20.09 4.46 -7.81
CA PHE A 546 18.65 4.24 -7.71
C PHE A 546 17.98 5.54 -7.31
N VAL A 547 16.84 5.79 -7.92
CA VAL A 547 15.95 6.91 -7.58
C VAL A 547 14.56 6.33 -7.35
N ASP A 548 13.98 6.65 -6.19
CA ASP A 548 12.69 6.13 -5.73
C ASP A 548 12.64 4.60 -5.72
N GLY A 549 13.76 3.99 -5.29
CA GLY A 549 13.90 2.54 -5.18
C GLY A 549 14.06 1.81 -6.51
N LEU A 550 14.01 2.51 -7.65
CA LEU A 550 14.16 1.94 -8.98
C LEU A 550 15.59 2.16 -9.49
N LEU A 551 16.14 1.15 -10.17
CA LEU A 551 17.44 1.27 -10.82
C LEU A 551 17.36 2.36 -11.91
N ASP A 552 18.13 3.42 -11.74
CA ASP A 552 18.17 4.55 -12.67
C ASP A 552 19.36 4.42 -13.62
N SER A 553 20.57 4.20 -13.10
CA SER A 553 21.75 4.05 -13.93
C SER A 553 22.72 3.01 -13.37
N THR A 554 23.47 2.35 -14.26
CA THR A 554 24.52 1.38 -13.90
C THR A 554 25.81 1.72 -14.63
N THR A 555 26.93 1.72 -13.93
CA THR A 555 28.26 1.87 -14.53
C THR A 555 29.27 0.90 -13.92
N THR A 556 30.21 0.39 -14.73
CA THR A 556 31.27 -0.54 -14.30
C THR A 556 32.62 0.13 -14.50
N SER A 557 33.44 0.36 -13.47
CA SER A 557 34.60 1.25 -13.67
C SER A 557 35.77 1.23 -12.68
N PHE A 558 35.78 0.40 -11.64
CA PHE A 558 36.90 0.43 -10.67
C PHE A 558 37.52 -0.94 -10.49
N LEU A 559 38.85 -1.00 -10.71
CA LEU A 559 39.69 -2.11 -10.31
C LEU A 559 40.12 -1.86 -8.86
N ASN A 560 39.84 -2.77 -7.94
CA ASN A 560 40.21 -2.70 -6.53
C ASN A 560 39.78 -1.38 -5.87
N LEU A 561 38.47 -1.09 -5.89
CA LEU A 561 37.96 0.14 -5.26
C LEU A 561 38.24 0.11 -3.75
N GLN A 562 39.04 1.06 -3.29
CA GLN A 562 39.24 1.34 -1.88
C GLN A 562 38.88 2.80 -1.60
N LEU A 563 38.03 3.00 -0.61
CA LEU A 563 37.60 4.31 -0.16
C LEU A 563 37.98 4.49 1.32
N SER A 564 38.80 5.50 1.59
CA SER A 564 39.16 5.92 2.94
C SER A 564 37.88 6.28 3.72
N THR A 565 37.82 5.84 4.98
CA THR A 565 36.75 6.21 5.91
C THR A 565 37.05 7.56 6.55
N GLY A 566 37.08 8.61 5.73
CA GLY A 566 37.28 9.99 6.21
C GLY A 566 36.04 10.59 6.87
N ASP A 567 36.18 11.82 7.39
CA ASP A 567 35.05 12.58 7.91
C ASP A 567 33.95 12.74 6.85
N ILE A 568 32.70 12.50 7.24
CA ILE A 568 31.53 12.72 6.40
C ILE A 568 31.05 14.16 6.63
N LYS A 569 30.97 14.94 5.57
CA LYS A 569 30.45 16.31 5.62
C LYS A 569 29.11 16.40 4.91
N ILE A 570 28.17 17.12 5.52
CA ILE A 570 26.83 17.36 5.00
C ILE A 570 26.60 18.86 4.90
N GLY A 571 26.21 19.36 3.72
CA GLY A 571 25.79 20.75 3.48
C GLY A 571 26.91 21.80 3.37
N CYS A 572 28.17 21.47 3.64
CA CYS A 572 29.29 22.41 3.82
C CYS A 572 29.73 23.26 2.60
N LYS A 573 28.97 23.27 1.49
CA LYS A 573 29.31 23.99 0.25
C LYS A 573 28.18 24.92 -0.24
N LYS A 574 27.39 25.48 0.68
CA LYS A 574 26.36 26.50 0.39
C LYS A 574 25.24 26.02 -0.53
N ILE A 575 24.69 24.84 -0.25
CA ILE A 575 23.50 24.27 -0.92
C ILE A 575 22.23 24.60 -0.13
N VAL A 576 21.07 24.60 -0.79
CA VAL A 576 19.76 24.60 -0.12
C VAL A 576 19.04 23.31 -0.49
N ALA A 577 18.70 22.51 0.50
CA ALA A 577 18.06 21.20 0.34
C ALA A 577 17.45 20.75 1.67
N LYS A 578 16.59 19.74 1.64
CA LYS A 578 16.19 19.00 2.84
C LYS A 578 16.67 17.57 2.76
N LEU A 579 17.13 17.02 3.87
CA LEU A 579 17.67 15.66 3.96
C LEU A 579 16.97 14.89 5.09
N ASP A 580 16.65 13.62 4.85
CA ASP A 580 16.26 12.69 5.92
C ASP A 580 16.79 11.25 5.74
N ASP A 581 16.76 10.46 6.81
CA ASP A 581 17.06 9.01 6.86
C ASP A 581 18.39 8.64 6.13
N LEU A 582 19.46 9.37 6.43
CA LEU A 582 20.79 9.11 5.88
C LEU A 582 21.39 7.84 6.46
N SER A 583 21.62 6.83 5.61
CA SER A 583 22.24 5.56 5.99
C SER A 583 23.45 5.22 5.11
N ILE A 584 24.48 4.64 5.73
CA ILE A 584 25.64 4.07 5.05
C ILE A 584 25.83 2.63 5.51
N TRP A 585 25.89 1.72 4.54
CA TRP A 585 26.01 0.28 4.72
C TRP A 585 27.37 -0.20 4.27
N ARG A 586 27.97 -1.15 5.00
CA ARG A 586 29.23 -1.81 4.61
C ARG A 586 29.04 -2.91 3.55
N THR A 587 27.81 -3.12 3.10
CA THR A 587 27.41 -4.13 2.12
C THR A 587 26.80 -3.44 0.90
N ASN A 588 26.85 -4.12 -0.24
CA ASN A 588 26.10 -3.74 -1.43
C ASN A 588 24.68 -4.30 -1.34
N LEU A 589 23.71 -3.44 -1.02
CA LEU A 589 22.30 -3.81 -1.09
C LEU A 589 21.91 -4.04 -2.56
N ASP A 590 21.12 -5.08 -2.81
CA ASP A 590 20.60 -5.36 -4.13
C ASP A 590 19.40 -4.45 -4.49
N GLU A 591 18.92 -4.56 -5.73
CA GLU A 591 17.82 -3.73 -6.22
C GLU A 591 16.52 -3.94 -5.45
N LYS A 592 16.27 -5.16 -4.97
CA LYS A 592 15.08 -5.48 -4.18
C LYS A 592 15.21 -4.87 -2.78
N GLU A 593 16.36 -5.04 -2.13
CA GLU A 593 16.64 -4.46 -0.81
C GLU A 593 16.51 -2.94 -0.84
N ILE A 594 16.97 -2.28 -1.91
CA ILE A 594 16.88 -0.82 -2.09
C ILE A 594 15.46 -0.36 -2.42
N GLY A 595 14.74 -1.10 -3.27
CA GLY A 595 13.33 -0.84 -3.54
C GLY A 595 12.47 -0.92 -2.28
N GLU A 596 12.80 -1.85 -1.39
CA GLU A 596 12.16 -2.01 -0.08
C GLU A 596 12.62 -0.96 0.93
N ALA A 597 13.87 -0.51 0.87
CA ALA A 597 14.44 0.52 1.73
C ALA A 597 13.66 1.83 1.66
N MET A 598 13.16 2.19 0.47
CA MET A 598 12.38 3.42 0.27
C MET A 598 11.23 3.54 1.27
N PHE A 599 10.55 2.46 1.61
CA PHE A 599 9.41 2.55 2.52
C PHE A 599 9.70 1.96 3.91
N LYS A 600 10.98 1.75 4.24
CA LYS A 600 11.43 1.16 5.51
C LYS A 600 12.28 2.16 6.30
N LYS A 601 11.84 2.52 7.50
CA LYS A 601 12.70 3.14 8.52
C LYS A 601 13.53 2.05 9.22
N TYR A 602 14.82 2.27 9.34
CA TYR A 602 15.74 1.29 9.92
C TYR A 602 15.89 1.47 11.43
N ARG A 603 16.46 0.45 12.07
CA ARG A 603 16.66 0.40 13.51
C ARG A 603 18.06 0.82 13.97
N GLY A 604 18.99 1.06 13.05
CA GLY A 604 20.40 1.28 13.42
C GLY A 604 21.13 0.02 13.92
N ASP A 605 20.38 -1.03 14.31
CA ASP A 605 20.89 -2.35 14.68
C ASP A 605 21.02 -3.31 13.48
N GLU A 606 20.70 -2.85 12.27
CA GLU A 606 20.83 -3.64 11.08
C GLU A 606 22.28 -4.11 10.90
N PRO A 607 22.48 -5.41 10.62
CA PRO A 607 23.79 -5.93 10.30
C PRO A 607 24.40 -5.13 9.15
N SER A 608 25.62 -4.62 9.35
CA SER A 608 26.38 -3.82 8.39
C SER A 608 26.03 -2.33 8.27
N HIS A 609 25.11 -1.79 9.09
CA HIS A 609 25.01 -0.34 9.25
C HIS A 609 26.32 0.24 9.78
N LEU A 610 26.94 1.13 9.00
CA LEU A 610 28.05 1.94 9.47
C LEU A 610 27.57 3.22 10.15
N LEU A 611 26.63 3.90 9.52
CA LEU A 611 26.08 5.17 9.95
C LEU A 611 24.57 5.11 9.68
N TYR A 612 23.77 5.53 10.64
CA TYR A 612 22.34 5.72 10.41
C TYR A 612 21.88 6.96 11.15
N MET A 613 21.51 8.00 10.42
CA MET A 613 21.09 9.29 10.95
C MET A 613 19.68 9.60 10.49
N THR A 614 18.81 9.89 11.46
CA THR A 614 17.51 10.49 11.21
C THR A 614 17.56 11.90 11.77
N PHE A 615 16.97 12.88 11.10
CA PHE A 615 17.12 14.28 11.55
C PHE A 615 15.95 14.74 12.41
N ASN A 616 15.43 13.76 13.14
CA ASN A 616 14.18 13.82 13.87
C ASN A 616 14.32 14.30 15.32
N SER A 617 15.55 14.49 15.79
CA SER A 617 15.87 14.87 17.17
C SER A 617 16.39 16.31 17.23
N ILE A 618 16.22 16.96 18.39
CA ILE A 618 16.82 18.28 18.69
C ILE A 618 18.34 18.26 18.46
N GLN A 619 18.97 17.12 18.73
CA GLN A 619 20.39 16.90 18.45
C GLN A 619 20.54 15.89 17.32
N ILE A 620 21.42 16.20 16.38
CA ILE A 620 21.82 15.29 15.32
C ILE A 620 22.61 14.14 15.95
N LYS A 621 22.16 12.90 15.71
CA LYS A 621 22.72 11.69 16.32
C LYS A 621 22.93 10.58 15.29
N ASP A 622 23.97 9.77 15.50
CA ASP A 622 24.11 8.46 14.84
C ASP A 622 23.37 7.41 15.68
N TYR A 623 22.39 6.76 15.07
CA TYR A 623 21.57 5.71 15.64
C TYR A 623 22.13 4.32 15.35
N SER A 624 23.21 4.21 14.58
CA SER A 624 23.85 2.93 14.34
C SER A 624 24.44 2.32 15.63
N MET A 625 24.61 0.99 15.66
CA MET A 625 25.38 0.33 16.72
C MET A 625 26.84 0.81 16.81
N ASN A 626 27.36 1.49 15.77
CA ASN A 626 28.71 2.06 15.74
C ASN A 626 28.77 3.49 16.28
N SER A 627 27.67 4.05 16.78
CA SER A 627 27.57 5.44 17.25
C SER A 627 28.66 5.84 18.26
N GLN A 628 29.11 4.92 19.11
CA GLN A 628 30.22 5.14 20.06
C GLN A 628 31.59 5.44 19.40
N PHE A 629 31.73 5.17 18.11
CA PHE A 629 32.95 5.42 17.31
C PHE A 629 32.77 6.59 16.35
N THR A 630 31.68 7.34 16.48
CA THR A 630 31.41 8.53 15.67
C THR A 630 31.23 9.75 16.56
N THR A 631 31.60 10.92 16.07
CA THR A 631 31.36 12.19 16.77
C THR A 631 30.79 13.19 15.78
N ILE A 632 29.64 13.77 16.11
CA ILE A 632 28.95 14.72 15.25
C ILE A 632 29.30 16.13 15.73
N VAL A 633 29.86 16.93 14.82
CA VAL A 633 30.27 18.31 15.08
C VAL A 633 29.43 19.22 14.18
N PRO A 634 28.43 19.92 14.73
CA PRO A 634 27.76 21.01 14.03
C PRO A 634 28.76 22.16 13.90
N LEU A 635 29.18 22.48 12.68
CA LEU A 635 30.13 23.57 12.46
C LEU A 635 29.43 24.92 12.29
N ASN A 636 28.18 24.94 11.79
CA ASN A 636 27.30 26.12 11.65
C ASN A 636 25.83 25.72 11.36
N ALA A 637 25.35 24.60 11.92
CA ALA A 637 24.00 24.13 11.62
C ALA A 637 22.94 25.00 12.33
N VAL A 638 22.13 25.74 11.56
CA VAL A 638 20.93 26.40 12.07
C VAL A 638 19.77 25.41 11.93
N THR A 639 19.28 24.88 13.05
CA THR A 639 17.95 24.28 13.14
C THR A 639 16.94 25.40 13.34
N GLU A 640 15.95 25.52 12.45
CA GLU A 640 14.81 26.43 12.64
C GLU A 640 13.52 25.62 12.83
N THR A 641 12.60 26.15 13.64
CA THR A 641 11.41 25.46 14.15
C THR A 641 10.19 25.68 13.26
N ILE A 642 9.35 24.65 13.12
CA ILE A 642 8.04 24.72 12.47
C ILE A 642 6.97 25.06 13.53
N GLY A 643 6.47 26.30 13.57
CA GLY A 643 5.35 26.72 14.45
C GLY A 643 5.70 27.80 15.49
N HIS A 644 4.98 27.83 16.63
CA HIS A 644 5.04 28.91 17.63
C HIS A 644 6.13 28.78 18.72
N LYS A 645 7.04 27.81 18.63
CA LYS A 645 8.21 27.70 19.53
C LYS A 645 9.50 27.82 18.73
N ARG A 646 10.56 28.32 19.38
CA ARG A 646 11.84 28.69 18.76
C ARG A 646 12.94 27.89 19.47
N LEU A 647 13.71 27.07 18.76
CA LEU A 647 14.90 26.43 19.32
C LEU A 647 16.15 26.86 18.55
N VAL A 648 17.08 27.51 19.26
CA VAL A 648 18.35 28.01 18.75
C VAL A 648 19.46 27.09 19.27
N LEU A 649 20.22 26.45 18.38
CA LEU A 649 21.45 25.76 18.74
C LEU A 649 22.64 26.67 18.45
N THR A 650 23.20 27.26 19.51
CA THR A 650 24.48 27.95 19.46
C THR A 650 25.53 27.02 20.08
N VAL A 651 26.58 26.68 19.32
CA VAL A 651 27.79 26.07 19.90
C VAL A 651 28.85 27.17 19.95
N GLY A 652 29.14 27.66 21.16
CA GLY A 652 30.34 28.46 21.43
C GLY A 652 31.56 27.55 21.60
N GLU A 653 32.76 28.12 21.45
CA GLU A 653 34.07 27.44 21.53
C GLU A 653 34.23 26.41 22.64
#